data_AF-A0A8J6EBB9-F1
#
_entry.id   AF-A0A8J6EBB9-F1
#
_cell.length_a   1.000
_cell.length_b   1.000
_cell.length_c   1.000
_cell.angle_alpha   90.00
_cell.angle_beta   90.00
_cell.angle_gamma   90.00
#
_symmetry.space_group_name_H-M   'P 1'
#
loop_
_entity.id
_entity.type
_entity.pdbx_description
1 polymer ?
#
loop_
_entity_poly.entity_id
_entity_poly.type
_entity_poly.pdbx_seq_one_letter_code
_entity_poly.pdbx_strand_id
1 'polypeptide(L)'
;MNRLSTVDYRQLVSPPQSLFIQSKQHQVHLLSKDPVCPRKYLVPILLCHGAFHDADCWTFNLLNYFCAKGFYTYAFSMRGHGESTLPSVQHLRGCAMRHFISDLMLIEDYVTRNHEGRHPLLMAHSMGGKVAMYAAKLMLKREVKFSGLVLLASMPPDRCIKSCLQLARRHPSLTLKTALTLRPRYLISTPTALRDMMFGSNTSIEIIMNSLHTLQDESLRAIHQAAARRIDVAPIAASGLPVLVLGGCSDTFIKRRQVNATAKAFGVSPVLLPVGHGMMTDQNWTTVADRISEWIATLDLETVETEPLFSDEGAVAVDEASPEATPPDMPREEGEATQTDPESKPTDAVETPARPEETQTEPADVEPVAELEAETADPEAAESEASPVAEADVVEAGPETEDEAVEVGDVAVVVDDEFSDYDEVLPDTTTEEDATERDDDAEEEAARHAEEEAARHAEEEAARLAEEEAARHAEEEAARHAEEEAARHAEEEAARHAEEEAARHAEEEAARHAEEEAARLAEEEAARHAEEEAARHAEEEAARHAEEEAARHAEEEAARHAEEEAARLAEEEAARLAEEEAARLAEEEAARHAEEEAARLAEEEAARLAEEEAARLAEEEAARHAEEEAARLAEEEAARLAEEEAARLAEEEAARLAEEEAARHAEEEAARLAEEKDTC
;
A
#
# COMPACT_ATOMS: atom_id res chain seq x y z
N MET A 1 8.63 11.80 33.68
CA MET A 1 8.68 12.85 32.65
C MET A 1 9.98 12.73 31.87
N ASN A 2 9.92 12.97 30.55
CA ASN A 2 10.99 13.23 29.58
C ASN A 2 12.44 12.83 29.93
N ARG A 3 12.95 11.77 29.28
CA ARG A 3 14.25 11.74 28.57
C ARG A 3 14.50 10.38 27.86
N LEU A 4 13.60 9.99 26.95
CA LEU A 4 14.01 9.27 25.75
C LEU A 4 14.23 10.34 24.67
N SER A 5 15.47 10.81 24.56
CA SER A 5 15.88 11.75 23.52
C SER A 5 15.68 11.14 22.14
N THR A 6 15.33 11.97 21.16
CA THR A 6 15.22 11.61 19.74
C THR A 6 16.44 10.82 19.28
N VAL A 7 16.28 9.50 19.15
CA VAL A 7 17.24 8.62 18.51
C VAL A 7 17.16 8.94 17.02
N ASP A 8 18.21 9.53 16.45
CA ASP A 8 18.25 9.77 15.00
C ASP A 8 18.58 8.47 14.27
N TYR A 9 17.53 7.70 13.96
CA TYR A 9 17.59 6.45 13.21
C TYR A 9 18.21 6.60 11.80
N ARG A 10 18.49 7.84 11.33
CA ARG A 10 19.23 8.13 10.10
C ARG A 10 20.75 8.00 10.28
N GLN A 11 21.27 8.20 11.49
CA GLN A 11 22.72 8.24 11.77
C GLN A 11 23.27 6.91 12.31
N LEU A 12 22.41 5.96 12.65
CA LEU A 12 22.76 4.81 13.50
C LEU A 12 23.06 3.50 12.77
N VAL A 13 22.95 3.44 11.45
CA VAL A 13 22.98 2.16 10.72
C VAL A 13 23.66 2.27 9.35
N SER A 14 24.37 1.21 8.98
CA SER A 14 24.78 0.92 7.60
C SER A 14 23.60 0.95 6.63
N PRO A 15 23.81 1.13 5.31
CA PRO A 15 22.76 0.91 4.32
C PRO A 15 22.24 -0.54 4.37
N PRO A 16 20.97 -0.81 4.01
CA PRO A 16 20.50 -2.18 3.81
C PRO A 16 21.29 -2.87 2.69
N GLN A 17 21.38 -4.20 2.74
CA GLN A 17 21.97 -4.99 1.67
C GLN A 17 20.96 -5.17 0.54
N SER A 18 21.34 -4.78 -0.68
CA SER A 18 20.59 -5.12 -1.90
C SER A 18 20.80 -6.59 -2.28
N LEU A 19 19.71 -7.28 -2.61
CA LEU A 19 19.64 -8.66 -3.09
C LEU A 19 18.68 -8.75 -4.29
N PHE A 20 18.95 -9.65 -5.22
CA PHE A 20 18.12 -9.87 -6.41
C PHE A 20 17.55 -11.29 -6.42
N ILE A 21 16.26 -11.43 -6.16
CA ILE A 21 15.59 -12.73 -6.07
C ILE A 21 15.09 -13.15 -7.45
N GLN A 22 15.70 -14.19 -8.00
CA GLN A 22 15.44 -14.66 -9.36
C GLN A 22 14.10 -15.41 -9.46
N SER A 23 13.19 -14.88 -10.26
CA SER A 23 11.99 -15.57 -10.75
C SER A 23 12.31 -16.29 -12.08
N LYS A 24 11.42 -17.17 -12.55
CA LYS A 24 11.52 -17.82 -13.87
C LYS A 24 11.50 -16.83 -15.06
N GLN A 25 11.17 -15.55 -14.85
CA GLN A 25 10.95 -14.57 -15.92
C GLN A 25 11.56 -13.18 -15.67
N HIS A 26 11.94 -12.86 -14.43
CA HIS A 26 12.43 -11.54 -14.01
C HIS A 26 13.14 -11.64 -12.66
N GLN A 27 13.72 -10.54 -12.16
CA GLN A 27 14.32 -10.44 -10.84
C GLN A 27 13.52 -9.48 -9.96
N VAL A 28 13.44 -9.77 -8.67
CA VAL A 28 12.79 -8.94 -7.65
C VAL A 28 13.87 -8.41 -6.71
N HIS A 29 14.07 -7.09 -6.71
CA HIS A 29 14.97 -6.39 -5.80
C HIS A 29 14.41 -6.44 -4.37
N LEU A 30 15.27 -6.87 -3.45
CA LEU A 30 15.01 -7.09 -2.04
C LEU A 30 16.11 -6.40 -1.22
N LEU A 31 15.73 -5.38 -0.45
CA LEU A 31 16.55 -4.83 0.62
C LEU A 31 16.43 -5.73 1.85
N SER A 32 17.56 -6.22 2.35
CA SER A 32 17.71 -7.02 3.57
C SER A 32 18.46 -6.24 4.63
N LYS A 33 18.05 -6.33 5.90
CA LYS A 33 18.76 -5.67 6.99
C LYS A 33 18.65 -6.38 8.33
N ASP A 34 19.83 -6.62 8.91
CA ASP A 34 20.03 -7.28 10.18
C ASP A 34 19.64 -6.39 11.39
N PRO A 35 19.34 -6.96 12.56
CA PRO A 35 19.10 -6.20 13.78
C PRO A 35 20.38 -5.47 14.26
N VAL A 36 20.22 -4.24 14.75
CA VAL A 36 21.35 -3.39 15.23
C VAL A 36 21.72 -3.68 16.68
N CYS A 37 20.77 -4.19 17.45
CA CYS A 37 20.95 -4.71 18.80
C CYS A 37 20.92 -6.25 18.79
N PRO A 38 21.29 -6.94 19.88
CA PRO A 38 21.19 -8.41 19.95
C PRO A 38 19.81 -8.88 19.50
N ARG A 39 19.77 -9.88 18.59
CA ARG A 39 18.54 -10.38 17.97
C ARG A 39 17.51 -10.68 19.07
N LYS A 40 16.39 -9.96 19.06
CA LYS A 40 15.33 -10.14 20.06
C LYS A 40 14.28 -11.12 19.57
N TYR A 41 13.96 -11.09 18.28
CA TYR A 41 12.90 -11.89 17.67
C TYR A 41 13.46 -12.84 16.61
N LEU A 42 12.91 -14.06 16.56
CA LEU A 42 13.23 -15.03 15.53
C LEU A 42 12.44 -14.76 14.24
N VAL A 43 11.19 -14.33 14.37
CA VAL A 43 10.29 -13.93 13.27
C VAL A 43 10.81 -12.67 12.55
N PRO A 44 11.00 -12.70 11.21
CA PRO A 44 11.39 -11.53 10.43
C PRO A 44 10.20 -10.62 10.09
N ILE A 45 10.48 -9.35 9.80
CA ILE A 45 9.48 -8.39 9.26
C ILE A 45 9.67 -8.24 7.75
N LEU A 46 8.58 -8.30 6.99
CA LEU A 46 8.54 -8.03 5.55
C LEU A 46 7.69 -6.80 5.26
N LEU A 47 8.19 -5.89 4.43
CA LEU A 47 7.57 -4.60 4.09
C LEU A 47 7.17 -4.58 2.61
N CYS A 48 5.90 -4.28 2.33
CA CYS A 48 5.29 -4.29 1.00
C CYS A 48 4.73 -2.89 0.67
N HIS A 49 5.36 -2.22 -0.31
CA HIS A 49 5.06 -0.82 -0.65
C HIS A 49 3.69 -0.61 -1.29
N GLY A 50 3.23 0.65 -1.25
CA GLY A 50 2.02 1.09 -1.95
C GLY A 50 2.29 1.38 -3.43
N ALA A 51 1.24 1.79 -4.14
CA ALA A 51 1.37 2.26 -5.53
C ALA A 51 2.40 3.40 -5.64
N PHE A 52 3.10 3.50 -6.77
CA PHE A 52 4.12 4.52 -7.10
C PHE A 52 5.42 4.48 -6.29
N HIS A 53 5.49 3.71 -5.21
CA HIS A 53 6.69 3.52 -4.39
C HIS A 53 7.49 2.28 -4.83
N ASP A 54 8.57 1.97 -4.11
CA ASP A 54 9.37 0.74 -4.15
C ASP A 54 9.86 0.40 -2.72
N ALA A 55 10.93 -0.40 -2.57
CA ALA A 55 11.50 -0.72 -1.27
C ALA A 55 12.06 0.49 -0.49
N ASP A 56 12.50 1.55 -1.16
CA ASP A 56 13.20 2.66 -0.51
C ASP A 56 12.27 3.62 0.26
N CYS A 57 10.95 3.54 0.04
CA CYS A 57 10.00 4.28 0.88
C CYS A 57 10.00 3.86 2.37
N TRP A 58 10.68 2.75 2.70
CA TRP A 58 10.80 2.23 4.07
C TRP A 58 12.16 2.54 4.73
N THR A 59 13.22 2.78 3.96
CA THR A 59 14.62 2.74 4.44
C THR A 59 14.96 3.87 5.41
N PHE A 60 14.45 5.07 5.17
CA PHE A 60 14.67 6.24 6.03
C PHE A 60 14.04 6.11 7.43
N ASN A 61 12.96 5.33 7.56
CA ASN A 61 12.03 5.40 8.69
C ASN A 61 11.79 4.01 9.32
N LEU A 62 10.70 3.31 8.93
CA LEU A 62 10.24 2.10 9.62
C LEU A 62 11.24 0.94 9.57
N LEU A 63 11.98 0.78 8.47
CA LEU A 63 12.95 -0.32 8.32
C LEU A 63 14.08 -0.20 9.36
N ASN A 64 14.72 0.96 9.45
CA ASN A 64 15.75 1.23 10.47
C ASN A 64 15.19 1.15 11.90
N TYR A 65 13.96 1.62 12.13
CA TYR A 65 13.31 1.54 13.44
C TYR A 65 13.16 0.08 13.91
N PHE A 66 12.69 -0.84 13.05
CA PHE A 66 12.50 -2.24 13.44
C PHE A 66 13.82 -3.03 13.55
N CYS A 67 14.84 -2.73 12.74
CA CYS A 67 16.19 -3.24 12.97
C CYS A 67 16.74 -2.82 14.35
N ALA A 68 16.50 -1.58 14.78
CA ALA A 68 16.89 -1.11 16.12
C ALA A 68 16.07 -1.73 17.27
N LYS A 69 14.92 -2.36 16.97
CA LYS A 69 14.08 -3.11 17.92
C LYS A 69 14.44 -4.61 18.00
N GLY A 70 15.44 -5.07 17.25
CA GLY A 70 15.94 -6.45 17.31
C GLY A 70 15.28 -7.42 16.33
N PHE A 71 14.68 -6.91 15.25
CA PHE A 71 14.16 -7.70 14.12
C PHE A 71 15.13 -7.74 12.95
N TYR A 72 15.13 -8.85 12.21
CA TYR A 72 15.52 -8.83 10.79
C TYR A 72 14.39 -8.16 10.00
N THR A 73 14.74 -7.25 9.08
CA THR A 73 13.75 -6.56 8.24
C THR A 73 14.07 -6.70 6.76
N TYR A 74 13.01 -6.79 5.97
CA TYR A 74 13.05 -6.94 4.52
C TYR A 74 12.09 -5.95 3.87
N ALA A 75 12.52 -5.28 2.81
CA ALA A 75 11.65 -4.49 1.94
C ALA A 75 11.93 -4.85 0.49
N PHE A 76 10.89 -5.22 -0.26
CA PHE A 76 11.04 -5.61 -1.66
C PHE A 76 10.32 -4.64 -2.58
N SER A 77 10.83 -4.50 -3.80
CA SER A 77 10.17 -3.71 -4.85
C SER A 77 9.37 -4.64 -5.75
N MET A 78 8.09 -4.36 -6.00
CA MET A 78 7.28 -5.16 -6.93
C MET A 78 7.82 -5.03 -8.36
N ARG A 79 7.59 -6.00 -9.26
CA ARG A 79 8.22 -5.98 -10.60
C ARG A 79 7.97 -4.65 -11.35
N GLY A 80 9.02 -4.11 -11.96
CA GLY A 80 8.98 -2.80 -12.62
C GLY A 80 8.89 -1.60 -11.69
N HIS A 81 9.20 -1.77 -10.40
CA HIS A 81 9.43 -0.69 -9.43
C HIS A 81 10.83 -0.82 -8.85
N GLY A 82 11.51 0.31 -8.63
CA GLY A 82 12.91 0.35 -8.21
C GLY A 82 13.79 -0.49 -9.15
N GLU A 83 14.73 -1.23 -8.58
CA GLU A 83 15.63 -2.12 -9.35
C GLU A 83 15.02 -3.48 -9.72
N SER A 84 13.72 -3.72 -9.45
CA SER A 84 13.03 -4.96 -9.86
C SER A 84 12.73 -4.99 -11.35
N THR A 85 13.36 -5.90 -12.09
CA THR A 85 13.16 -6.03 -13.53
C THR A 85 11.77 -6.55 -13.91
N LEU A 86 11.40 -6.36 -15.18
CA LEU A 86 10.19 -6.93 -15.78
C LEU A 86 10.56 -8.09 -16.73
N PRO A 87 9.66 -9.06 -16.93
CA PRO A 87 9.80 -10.01 -18.04
C PRO A 87 9.90 -9.28 -19.37
N SER A 88 10.74 -9.76 -20.30
CA SER A 88 11.01 -9.10 -21.59
C SER A 88 9.77 -8.79 -22.45
N VAL A 89 8.68 -9.55 -22.28
CA VAL A 89 7.39 -9.37 -22.96
C VAL A 89 6.37 -8.55 -22.16
N GLN A 90 6.76 -7.94 -21.04
CA GLN A 90 5.86 -7.29 -20.08
C GLN A 90 6.29 -5.85 -19.77
N HIS A 91 5.41 -4.90 -20.12
CA HIS A 91 5.56 -3.49 -19.74
C HIS A 91 4.74 -3.17 -18.47
N LEU A 92 5.26 -2.33 -17.56
CA LEU A 92 4.64 -2.01 -16.25
C LEU A 92 3.14 -1.69 -16.35
N ARG A 93 2.76 -0.78 -17.25
CA ARG A 93 1.36 -0.40 -17.56
C ARG A 93 0.41 -1.61 -17.76
N GLY A 94 0.91 -2.74 -18.25
CA GLY A 94 0.16 -3.97 -18.53
C GLY A 94 0.14 -5.02 -17.41
N CYS A 95 0.92 -4.84 -16.35
CA CYS A 95 0.91 -5.70 -15.16
C CYS A 95 -0.48 -5.77 -14.51
N ALA A 96 -0.74 -6.85 -13.77
CA ALA A 96 -2.00 -7.09 -13.10
C ALA A 96 -1.72 -7.43 -11.63
N MET A 97 -2.68 -7.22 -10.74
CA MET A 97 -2.51 -7.48 -9.30
C MET A 97 -1.92 -8.87 -9.00
N ARG A 98 -2.31 -9.90 -9.77
CA ARG A 98 -1.77 -11.27 -9.67
C ARG A 98 -0.24 -11.37 -9.83
N HIS A 99 0.39 -10.44 -10.55
CA HIS A 99 1.84 -10.42 -10.79
C HIS A 99 2.57 -9.91 -9.54
N PHE A 100 2.08 -8.82 -8.96
CA PHE A 100 2.55 -8.29 -7.68
C PHE A 100 2.28 -9.24 -6.50
N ILE A 101 1.13 -9.94 -6.51
CA ILE A 101 0.85 -11.02 -5.56
C ILE A 101 1.86 -12.16 -5.71
N SER A 102 2.23 -12.54 -6.94
CA SER A 102 3.27 -13.57 -7.14
C SER A 102 4.69 -13.11 -6.78
N ASP A 103 4.98 -11.81 -6.85
CA ASP A 103 6.26 -11.25 -6.37
C ASP A 103 6.32 -11.28 -4.83
N LEU A 104 5.24 -10.86 -4.15
CA LEU A 104 5.13 -10.98 -2.69
C LEU A 104 5.27 -12.44 -2.22
N MET A 105 4.63 -13.40 -2.89
CA MET A 105 4.73 -14.83 -2.53
C MET A 105 6.11 -15.43 -2.84
N LEU A 106 6.87 -14.88 -3.79
CA LEU A 106 8.27 -15.28 -4.06
C LEU A 106 9.21 -14.79 -2.96
N ILE A 107 9.03 -13.53 -2.52
CA ILE A 107 9.83 -12.94 -1.45
C ILE A 107 9.48 -13.55 -0.09
N GLU A 108 8.21 -13.82 0.17
CA GLU A 108 7.75 -14.53 1.37
C GLU A 108 8.42 -15.91 1.49
N ASP A 109 8.34 -16.75 0.45
CA ASP A 109 9.01 -18.05 0.38
C ASP A 109 10.54 -17.93 0.58
N TYR A 110 11.19 -16.92 -0.02
CA TYR A 110 12.61 -16.67 0.18
C TYR A 110 12.95 -16.29 1.63
N VAL A 111 12.21 -15.35 2.23
CA VAL A 111 12.44 -14.92 3.63
C VAL A 111 12.20 -16.08 4.59
N THR A 112 11.08 -16.79 4.45
CA THR A 112 10.71 -17.97 5.25
C THR A 112 11.80 -19.04 5.21
N ARG A 113 12.37 -19.35 4.02
CA ARG A 113 13.47 -20.32 3.88
C ARG A 113 14.79 -19.86 4.53
N ASN A 114 15.03 -18.56 4.67
CA ASN A 114 16.21 -18.03 5.37
C ASN A 114 16.00 -17.85 6.89
N HIS A 115 14.78 -18.00 7.41
CA HIS A 115 14.45 -17.88 8.83
C HIS A 115 13.94 -19.20 9.45
N GLU A 116 14.49 -20.33 9.00
CA GLU A 116 14.20 -21.69 9.50
C GLU A 116 12.72 -22.11 9.38
N GLY A 117 12.00 -21.57 8.38
CA GLY A 117 10.58 -21.84 8.16
C GLY A 117 9.62 -20.85 8.84
N ARG A 118 10.14 -19.84 9.56
CA ARG A 118 9.29 -18.82 10.21
C ARG A 118 8.77 -17.80 9.18
N HIS A 119 7.47 -17.86 8.92
CA HIS A 119 6.80 -16.91 8.04
C HIS A 119 6.87 -15.47 8.59
N PRO A 120 7.09 -14.45 7.75
CA PRO A 120 7.29 -13.09 8.21
C PRO A 120 6.02 -12.48 8.83
N LEU A 121 6.21 -11.46 9.66
CA LEU A 121 5.18 -10.46 9.94
C LEU A 121 5.17 -9.44 8.80
N LEU A 122 4.07 -9.38 8.05
CA LEU A 122 3.94 -8.55 6.86
C LEU A 122 3.34 -7.18 7.19
N MET A 123 4.03 -6.10 6.85
CA MET A 123 3.47 -4.74 6.85
C MET A 123 3.26 -4.27 5.41
N ALA A 124 2.07 -3.77 5.10
CA ALA A 124 1.67 -3.50 3.72
C ALA A 124 0.90 -2.18 3.58
N HIS A 125 1.40 -1.28 2.73
CA HIS A 125 0.87 0.07 2.52
C HIS A 125 -0.11 0.14 1.34
N SER A 126 -1.20 0.90 1.47
CA SER A 126 -2.08 1.31 0.36
C SER A 126 -2.48 0.15 -0.58
N MET A 127 -2.07 0.18 -1.86
CA MET A 127 -2.30 -0.92 -2.81
C MET A 127 -1.58 -2.22 -2.43
N GLY A 128 -0.37 -2.15 -1.87
CA GLY A 128 0.35 -3.29 -1.30
C GLY A 128 -0.45 -3.98 -0.20
N GLY A 129 -1.23 -3.23 0.59
CA GLY A 129 -2.18 -3.82 1.54
C GLY A 129 -3.25 -4.70 0.88
N LYS A 130 -3.75 -4.31 -0.31
CA LYS A 130 -4.66 -5.16 -1.12
C LYS A 130 -3.93 -6.37 -1.72
N VAL A 131 -2.67 -6.22 -2.13
CA VAL A 131 -1.78 -7.33 -2.56
C VAL A 131 -1.62 -8.35 -1.42
N ALA A 132 -1.33 -7.87 -0.20
CA ALA A 132 -1.18 -8.68 1.00
C ALA A 132 -2.45 -9.47 1.37
N MET A 133 -3.64 -8.86 1.28
CA MET A 133 -4.91 -9.58 1.50
C MET A 133 -5.09 -10.74 0.52
N TYR A 134 -4.77 -10.55 -0.77
CA TYR A 134 -4.84 -11.63 -1.76
C TYR A 134 -3.76 -12.71 -1.52
N ALA A 135 -2.54 -12.34 -1.15
CA ALA A 135 -1.48 -13.29 -0.82
C ALA A 135 -1.85 -14.14 0.41
N ALA A 136 -2.30 -13.52 1.50
CA ALA A 136 -2.79 -14.21 2.69
C ALA A 136 -3.92 -15.20 2.35
N LYS A 137 -4.89 -14.81 1.50
CA LYS A 137 -5.98 -15.72 1.06
C LYS A 137 -5.48 -16.89 0.19
N LEU A 138 -4.34 -16.76 -0.48
CA LEU A 138 -3.71 -17.85 -1.24
C LEU A 138 -2.84 -18.74 -0.35
N MET A 139 -2.15 -18.18 0.65
CA MET A 139 -1.34 -18.92 1.62
C MET A 139 -2.21 -19.84 2.50
N LEU A 140 -3.40 -19.38 2.90
CA LEU A 140 -4.35 -20.21 3.65
C LEU A 140 -4.84 -21.44 2.86
N LYS A 141 -4.78 -21.43 1.52
CA LYS A 141 -5.03 -22.62 0.68
C LYS A 141 -3.86 -23.62 0.65
N ARG A 142 -2.75 -23.28 1.30
CA ARG A 142 -1.57 -24.11 1.53
C ARG A 142 -1.37 -24.39 3.03
N GLU A 143 -2.39 -24.12 3.84
CA GLU A 143 -2.36 -24.24 5.31
C GLU A 143 -1.30 -23.35 6.01
N VAL A 144 -0.82 -22.32 5.29
CA VAL A 144 0.22 -21.38 5.72
C VAL A 144 -0.38 -20.02 6.05
N LYS A 145 0.18 -19.32 7.06
CA LYS A 145 -0.13 -17.92 7.36
C LYS A 145 1.12 -17.12 7.76
N PHE A 146 1.07 -15.82 7.53
CA PHE A 146 2.02 -14.86 8.12
C PHE A 146 1.97 -14.91 9.65
N SER A 147 3.05 -14.52 10.33
CA SER A 147 3.04 -14.35 11.80
C SER A 147 2.18 -13.17 12.26
N GLY A 148 1.90 -12.22 11.36
CA GLY A 148 0.97 -11.12 11.56
C GLY A 148 0.83 -10.27 10.30
N LEU A 149 -0.24 -9.48 10.21
CA LEU A 149 -0.53 -8.61 9.06
C LEU A 149 -0.87 -7.18 9.51
N VAL A 150 -0.01 -6.22 9.16
CA VAL A 150 -0.24 -4.78 9.39
C VAL A 150 -0.66 -4.12 8.08
N LEU A 151 -1.84 -3.49 8.09
CA LEU A 151 -2.41 -2.78 6.95
C LEU A 151 -2.33 -1.28 7.19
N LEU A 152 -1.46 -0.60 6.43
CA LEU A 152 -1.18 0.84 6.56
C LEU A 152 -1.91 1.62 5.46
N ALA A 153 -2.94 2.39 5.84
CA ALA A 153 -3.79 3.15 4.91
C ALA A 153 -4.28 2.31 3.71
N SER A 154 -4.53 1.01 3.95
CA SER A 154 -4.70 0.02 2.88
C SER A 154 -5.94 0.29 2.02
N MET A 155 -5.80 0.12 0.69
CA MET A 155 -6.96 0.01 -0.20
C MET A 155 -7.88 -1.11 0.32
N PRO A 156 -9.14 -0.80 0.67
CA PRO A 156 -9.98 -1.66 1.50
C PRO A 156 -10.31 -3.00 0.82
N PRO A 157 -10.80 -4.02 1.56
CA PRO A 157 -11.28 -5.27 0.98
C PRO A 157 -12.32 -5.06 -0.12
N ASP A 158 -13.24 -4.10 0.07
CA ASP A 158 -14.26 -3.73 -0.92
C ASP A 158 -13.74 -2.75 -2.00
N ARG A 159 -14.63 -2.29 -2.89
CA ARG A 159 -14.33 -1.32 -3.95
C ARG A 159 -13.98 0.06 -3.37
N CYS A 160 -13.00 0.74 -3.97
CA CYS A 160 -12.66 2.14 -3.65
C CYS A 160 -12.64 3.06 -4.88
N ILE A 161 -13.33 2.69 -5.98
CA ILE A 161 -13.49 3.50 -7.20
C ILE A 161 -13.91 4.96 -6.87
N LYS A 162 -14.80 5.17 -5.89
CA LYS A 162 -15.24 6.53 -5.47
C LYS A 162 -14.09 7.39 -4.89
N SER A 163 -13.02 6.80 -4.34
CA SER A 163 -11.79 7.53 -3.95
C SER A 163 -10.98 7.96 -5.17
N CYS A 164 -10.78 7.05 -6.14
CA CYS A 164 -10.09 7.34 -7.38
C CYS A 164 -10.81 8.44 -8.19
N LEU A 165 -12.14 8.38 -8.26
CA LEU A 165 -12.97 9.40 -8.92
C LEU A 165 -12.92 10.76 -8.19
N GLN A 166 -12.79 10.77 -6.86
CA GLN A 166 -12.61 12.03 -6.13
C GLN A 166 -11.24 12.67 -6.38
N LEU A 167 -10.16 11.87 -6.47
CA LEU A 167 -8.85 12.38 -6.88
C LEU A 167 -8.89 12.90 -8.32
N ALA A 168 -9.58 12.19 -9.22
CA ALA A 168 -9.77 12.61 -10.61
C ALA A 168 -10.48 13.97 -10.73
N ARG A 169 -11.59 14.15 -10.01
CA ARG A 169 -12.34 15.43 -9.96
C ARG A 169 -11.57 16.57 -9.29
N ARG A 170 -10.54 16.27 -8.47
CA ARG A 170 -9.61 17.26 -7.88
C ARG A 170 -8.55 17.73 -8.88
N HIS A 171 -8.10 16.86 -9.76
CA HIS A 171 -7.00 17.14 -10.70
C HIS A 171 -7.40 16.71 -12.13
N PRO A 172 -8.39 17.38 -12.76
CA PRO A 172 -8.94 16.95 -14.05
C PRO A 172 -7.89 16.98 -15.17
N SER A 173 -7.04 18.01 -15.22
CA SER A 173 -5.96 18.12 -16.23
C SER A 173 -4.91 17.02 -16.10
N LEU A 174 -4.46 16.71 -14.87
CA LEU A 174 -3.54 15.60 -14.59
C LEU A 174 -4.17 14.24 -14.89
N THR A 175 -5.47 14.09 -14.64
CA THR A 175 -6.23 12.87 -14.95
C THR A 175 -6.37 12.67 -16.46
N LEU A 176 -6.72 13.71 -17.21
CA LEU A 176 -6.76 13.70 -18.67
C LEU A 176 -5.38 13.35 -19.24
N LYS A 177 -4.30 13.93 -18.69
CA LYS A 177 -2.92 13.59 -19.07
C LYS A 177 -2.58 12.12 -18.77
N THR A 178 -2.97 11.59 -17.60
CA THR A 178 -2.83 10.15 -17.28
C THR A 178 -3.63 9.26 -18.24
N ALA A 179 -4.83 9.66 -18.64
CA ALA A 179 -5.67 8.89 -19.56
C ALA A 179 -5.07 8.87 -20.98
N LEU A 180 -4.66 10.03 -21.51
CA LEU A 180 -4.07 10.17 -22.85
C LEU A 180 -2.71 9.45 -22.98
N THR A 181 -1.87 9.51 -21.94
CA THR A 181 -0.51 8.91 -21.97
C THR A 181 -0.44 7.49 -21.41
N LEU A 182 -1.51 7.01 -20.77
CA LEU A 182 -1.54 5.78 -19.96
C LEU A 182 -0.44 5.74 -18.87
N ARG A 183 -0.10 6.89 -18.28
CA ARG A 183 0.90 7.04 -17.20
C ARG A 183 0.24 7.54 -15.90
N PRO A 184 -0.02 6.67 -14.91
CA PRO A 184 -0.50 7.07 -13.59
C PRO A 184 0.37 8.10 -12.86
N ARG A 185 1.68 8.18 -13.13
CA ARG A 185 2.60 9.15 -12.48
C ARG A 185 2.09 10.59 -12.49
N TYR A 186 1.33 11.01 -13.50
CA TYR A 186 0.83 12.39 -13.57
C TYR A 186 -0.18 12.74 -12.46
N LEU A 187 -0.89 11.76 -11.89
CA LEU A 187 -1.77 11.98 -10.72
C LEU A 187 -1.02 12.46 -9.47
N ILE A 188 0.31 12.30 -9.43
CA ILE A 188 1.21 12.68 -8.34
C ILE A 188 2.45 13.45 -8.85
N SER A 189 2.39 14.07 -10.04
CA SER A 189 3.56 14.74 -10.64
C SER A 189 3.71 16.23 -10.27
N THR A 190 2.89 16.74 -9.35
CA THR A 190 3.00 18.10 -8.82
C THR A 190 2.99 18.06 -7.29
N PRO A 191 3.64 19.01 -6.58
CA PRO A 191 3.62 19.05 -5.12
C PRO A 191 2.20 19.15 -4.55
N THR A 192 1.30 19.86 -5.24
CA THR A 192 -0.11 20.00 -4.85
C THR A 192 -0.87 18.68 -4.96
N ALA A 193 -0.78 17.97 -6.10
CA ALA A 193 -1.48 16.70 -6.29
C ALA A 193 -0.88 15.58 -5.43
N LEU A 194 0.44 15.60 -5.23
CA LEU A 194 1.11 14.72 -4.29
C LEU A 194 0.66 14.98 -2.84
N ARG A 195 0.53 16.24 -2.41
CA ARG A 195 -0.04 16.58 -1.09
C ARG A 195 -1.47 16.06 -0.98
N ASP A 196 -2.33 16.39 -1.94
CA ASP A 196 -3.76 16.03 -1.92
C ASP A 196 -4.03 14.51 -1.99
N MET A 197 -3.05 13.69 -2.43
CA MET A 197 -3.13 12.23 -2.39
C MET A 197 -2.39 11.57 -1.21
N MET A 198 -1.22 12.08 -0.81
CA MET A 198 -0.31 11.39 0.13
C MET A 198 -0.23 12.01 1.52
N PHE A 199 -0.48 13.31 1.70
CA PHE A 199 -0.05 14.05 2.89
C PHE A 199 -1.13 14.92 3.52
N GLY A 200 -0.88 15.37 4.75
CA GLY A 200 -1.72 16.36 5.40
C GLY A 200 -1.47 17.77 4.90
N SER A 201 -2.42 18.68 5.17
CA SER A 201 -2.24 20.13 4.95
C SER A 201 -0.99 20.69 5.65
N ASN A 202 -0.62 20.08 6.78
CA ASN A 202 0.44 20.57 7.67
C ASN A 202 1.78 19.84 7.44
N THR A 203 1.91 19.03 6.38
CA THR A 203 3.17 18.36 6.04
C THR A 203 4.12 19.34 5.35
N SER A 204 5.39 19.37 5.78
CA SER A 204 6.40 20.28 5.24
C SER A 204 6.60 20.13 3.73
N ILE A 205 6.91 21.24 3.04
CA ILE A 205 7.17 21.21 1.60
C ILE A 205 8.41 20.37 1.26
N GLU A 206 9.42 20.35 2.14
CA GLU A 206 10.62 19.52 2.02
C GLU A 206 10.27 18.03 1.92
N ILE A 207 9.42 17.51 2.81
CA ILE A 207 9.02 16.08 2.80
C ILE A 207 8.22 15.74 1.53
N ILE A 208 7.35 16.65 1.08
CA ILE A 208 6.58 16.51 -0.16
C ILE A 208 7.52 16.50 -1.38
N MET A 209 8.50 17.42 -1.44
CA MET A 209 9.47 17.50 -2.53
C MET A 209 10.43 16.32 -2.54
N ASN A 210 10.95 15.88 -1.39
CA ASN A 210 11.77 14.67 -1.30
C ASN A 210 10.99 13.43 -1.79
N SER A 211 9.75 13.28 -1.33
CA SER A 211 8.87 12.21 -1.79
C SER A 211 8.62 12.27 -3.30
N LEU A 212 8.44 13.47 -3.85
CA LEU A 212 8.21 13.68 -5.29
C LEU A 212 9.36 13.15 -6.17
N HIS A 213 10.61 13.16 -5.68
CA HIS A 213 11.76 12.59 -6.38
C HIS A 213 11.81 11.06 -6.28
N THR A 214 11.47 10.48 -5.12
CA THR A 214 11.48 9.01 -4.89
C THR A 214 10.32 8.24 -5.54
N LEU A 215 9.31 8.93 -6.06
CA LEU A 215 8.11 8.29 -6.63
C LEU A 215 8.30 7.94 -8.13
N GLN A 216 7.72 6.82 -8.56
CA GLN A 216 7.79 6.34 -9.94
C GLN A 216 6.41 6.08 -10.56
N ASP A 217 6.38 5.73 -11.84
CA ASP A 217 5.15 5.38 -12.56
C ASP A 217 4.59 4.04 -12.05
N GLU A 218 3.32 3.75 -12.35
CA GLU A 218 2.65 2.55 -11.84
C GLU A 218 1.80 1.89 -12.94
N SER A 219 1.49 0.62 -12.74
CA SER A 219 0.55 -0.12 -13.56
C SER A 219 -0.89 0.37 -13.38
N LEU A 220 -1.37 1.16 -14.34
CA LEU A 220 -2.77 1.61 -14.44
C LEU A 220 -3.77 0.43 -14.30
N ARG A 221 -3.41 -0.74 -14.85
CA ARG A 221 -4.19 -1.97 -14.74
C ARG A 221 -4.17 -2.59 -13.33
N ALA A 222 -3.07 -2.49 -12.58
CA ALA A 222 -3.04 -2.91 -11.18
C ALA A 222 -3.89 -1.98 -10.30
N ILE A 223 -3.71 -0.65 -10.40
CA ILE A 223 -4.52 0.36 -9.69
C ILE A 223 -6.02 0.10 -9.92
N HIS A 224 -6.43 -0.02 -11.18
CA HIS A 224 -7.84 -0.27 -11.51
C HIS A 224 -8.34 -1.60 -10.92
N GLN A 225 -7.54 -2.67 -10.97
CA GLN A 225 -7.92 -3.96 -10.38
C GLN A 225 -8.01 -3.91 -8.84
N ALA A 226 -7.11 -3.19 -8.16
CA ALA A 226 -7.18 -2.99 -6.72
C ALA A 226 -8.39 -2.15 -6.30
N ALA A 227 -8.74 -1.13 -7.10
CA ALA A 227 -9.85 -0.22 -6.82
C ALA A 227 -11.23 -0.82 -7.12
N ALA A 228 -11.36 -1.61 -8.20
CA ALA A 228 -12.64 -2.11 -8.69
C ALA A 228 -13.03 -3.52 -8.19
N ARG A 229 -12.08 -4.32 -7.71
CA ARG A 229 -12.36 -5.69 -7.23
C ARG A 229 -12.57 -5.72 -5.72
N ARG A 230 -13.63 -6.43 -5.30
CA ARG A 230 -13.81 -6.85 -3.91
C ARG A 230 -12.99 -8.11 -3.65
N ILE A 231 -12.38 -8.19 -2.49
CA ILE A 231 -11.89 -9.45 -1.89
C ILE A 231 -12.75 -9.75 -0.67
N ASP A 232 -13.27 -10.97 -0.60
CA ASP A 232 -13.75 -11.55 0.65
C ASP A 232 -12.55 -11.91 1.53
N VAL A 233 -12.49 -11.34 2.73
CA VAL A 233 -11.41 -11.56 3.72
C VAL A 233 -11.88 -12.37 4.94
N ALA A 234 -13.13 -12.85 4.98
CA ALA A 234 -13.64 -13.62 6.12
C ALA A 234 -12.81 -14.89 6.41
N PRO A 235 -12.30 -15.65 5.40
CA PRO A 235 -11.38 -16.76 5.66
C PRO A 235 -10.05 -16.35 6.31
N ILE A 236 -9.63 -15.09 6.14
CA ILE A 236 -8.40 -14.56 6.77
C ILE A 236 -8.69 -14.15 8.22
N ALA A 237 -9.84 -13.53 8.48
CA ALA A 237 -10.29 -13.24 9.84
C ALA A 237 -10.49 -14.52 10.68
N ALA A 238 -11.04 -15.57 10.05
CA ALA A 238 -11.33 -16.85 10.70
C ALA A 238 -10.09 -17.74 10.97
N SER A 239 -8.92 -17.46 10.36
CA SER A 239 -7.72 -18.32 10.50
C SER A 239 -6.86 -18.02 11.74
N GLY A 240 -7.30 -17.09 12.59
CA GLY A 240 -6.52 -16.61 13.74
C GLY A 240 -5.18 -15.99 13.31
N LEU A 241 -5.16 -15.29 12.18
CA LEU A 241 -4.05 -14.41 11.81
C LEU A 241 -4.19 -13.09 12.59
N PRO A 242 -3.19 -12.64 13.36
CA PRO A 242 -3.23 -11.32 13.98
C PRO A 242 -3.22 -10.22 12.90
N VAL A 243 -4.23 -9.35 12.90
CA VAL A 243 -4.34 -8.22 11.95
C VAL A 243 -4.40 -6.88 12.67
N LEU A 244 -3.60 -5.92 12.22
CA LEU A 244 -3.64 -4.52 12.64
C LEU A 244 -4.06 -3.63 11.47
N VAL A 245 -5.05 -2.75 11.67
CA VAL A 245 -5.53 -1.83 10.63
C VAL A 245 -5.29 -0.39 11.09
N LEU A 246 -4.32 0.27 10.46
CA LEU A 246 -3.97 1.67 10.71
C LEU A 246 -4.39 2.57 9.54
N GLY A 247 -4.73 3.82 9.82
CA GLY A 247 -4.96 4.84 8.79
C GLY A 247 -4.73 6.27 9.29
N GLY A 248 -4.56 7.20 8.36
CA GLY A 248 -4.37 8.61 8.66
C GLY A 248 -5.66 9.33 9.03
N CYS A 249 -5.63 10.18 10.06
CA CYS A 249 -6.67 11.18 10.30
C CYS A 249 -6.70 12.26 9.22
N SER A 250 -5.56 12.50 8.55
CA SER A 250 -5.43 13.42 7.42
C SER A 250 -5.49 12.70 6.07
N ASP A 251 -5.85 11.41 6.03
CA ASP A 251 -5.93 10.64 4.78
C ASP A 251 -7.17 11.07 3.95
N THR A 252 -6.88 11.74 2.84
CA THR A 252 -7.84 12.24 1.84
C THR A 252 -8.33 11.15 0.89
N PHE A 253 -7.56 10.07 0.70
CA PHE A 253 -7.75 9.05 -0.33
C PHE A 253 -8.40 7.78 0.23
N ILE A 254 -7.80 7.15 1.26
CA ILE A 254 -8.36 6.05 2.04
C ILE A 254 -8.90 6.61 3.36
N LYS A 255 -10.03 7.28 3.25
CA LYS A 255 -10.66 8.00 4.38
C LYS A 255 -11.01 7.05 5.52
N ARG A 256 -11.13 7.62 6.74
CA ARG A 256 -11.65 6.98 7.97
C ARG A 256 -12.76 5.93 7.75
N ARG A 257 -13.75 6.21 6.89
CA ARG A 257 -14.81 5.25 6.49
C ARG A 257 -14.27 3.91 6.00
N GLN A 258 -13.26 3.94 5.13
CA GLN A 258 -12.65 2.76 4.49
C GLN A 258 -11.70 2.03 5.44
N VAL A 259 -10.98 2.77 6.30
CA VAL A 259 -10.18 2.19 7.40
C VAL A 259 -11.09 1.42 8.36
N ASN A 260 -12.19 2.04 8.81
CA ASN A 260 -13.17 1.39 9.69
C ASN A 260 -13.85 0.17 9.03
N ALA A 261 -14.19 0.26 7.73
CA ALA A 261 -14.76 -0.86 6.99
C ALA A 261 -13.77 -2.03 6.82
N THR A 262 -12.49 -1.74 6.60
CA THR A 262 -11.42 -2.75 6.58
C THR A 262 -11.27 -3.43 7.93
N ALA A 263 -11.18 -2.66 9.02
CA ALA A 263 -11.08 -3.20 10.38
C ALA A 263 -12.29 -4.08 10.75
N LYS A 264 -13.51 -3.62 10.45
CA LYS A 264 -14.75 -4.41 10.62
C LYS A 264 -14.71 -5.72 9.81
N ALA A 265 -14.18 -5.71 8.59
CA ALA A 265 -14.08 -6.91 7.76
C ALA A 265 -13.08 -7.95 8.29
N PHE A 266 -12.14 -7.54 9.15
CA PHE A 266 -11.22 -8.42 9.89
C PHE A 266 -11.66 -8.70 11.34
N GLY A 267 -12.78 -8.13 11.81
CA GLY A 267 -13.23 -8.27 13.20
C GLY A 267 -12.41 -7.48 14.23
N VAL A 268 -11.55 -6.55 13.79
CA VAL A 268 -10.62 -5.79 14.65
C VAL A 268 -11.02 -4.32 14.80
N SER A 269 -10.46 -3.64 15.80
CA SER A 269 -10.65 -2.19 15.97
C SER A 269 -9.73 -1.38 15.03
N PRO A 270 -10.24 -0.37 14.31
CA PRO A 270 -9.40 0.53 13.52
C PRO A 270 -8.61 1.48 14.42
N VAL A 271 -7.35 1.75 14.08
CA VAL A 271 -6.54 2.78 14.75
C VAL A 271 -6.28 3.92 13.77
N LEU A 272 -6.47 5.16 14.24
CA LEU A 272 -6.37 6.37 13.44
C LEU A 272 -5.29 7.28 14.03
N LEU A 273 -4.31 7.64 13.21
CA LEU A 273 -3.08 8.32 13.63
C LEU A 273 -2.96 9.72 12.99
N PRO A 274 -2.21 10.68 13.58
CA PRO A 274 -2.10 12.06 13.09
C PRO A 274 -1.14 12.19 11.89
N VAL A 275 -1.37 11.38 10.84
CA VAL A 275 -0.61 11.30 9.58
C VAL A 275 -1.56 11.40 8.37
N GLY A 276 -0.98 11.64 7.18
CA GLY A 276 -1.64 11.47 5.88
C GLY A 276 -1.75 10.02 5.42
N HIS A 277 -1.87 9.83 4.10
CA HIS A 277 -1.96 8.50 3.46
C HIS A 277 -0.58 7.80 3.40
N GLY A 278 0.49 8.55 3.09
CA GLY A 278 1.88 8.08 3.06
C GLY A 278 2.45 7.86 4.46
N MET A 279 1.85 6.95 5.23
CA MET A 279 2.11 6.76 6.67
C MET A 279 3.58 6.49 7.04
N MET A 280 4.36 5.96 6.09
CA MET A 280 5.79 5.64 6.26
C MET A 280 6.74 6.79 5.88
N THR A 281 6.26 7.81 5.15
CA THR A 281 7.03 9.00 4.74
C THR A 281 6.55 10.30 5.40
N ASP A 282 5.41 10.29 6.08
CA ASP A 282 4.86 11.42 6.85
C ASP A 282 5.82 11.88 7.97
N GLN A 283 5.80 13.18 8.30
CA GLN A 283 6.61 13.75 9.38
C GLN A 283 6.34 13.13 10.76
N ASN A 284 5.13 12.59 10.97
CA ASN A 284 4.72 11.91 12.21
C ASN A 284 4.85 10.37 12.13
N TRP A 285 5.65 9.82 11.20
CA TRP A 285 5.83 8.37 11.00
C TRP A 285 6.18 7.59 12.27
N THR A 286 6.86 8.22 13.24
CA THR A 286 7.21 7.61 14.53
C THR A 286 5.96 7.13 15.28
N THR A 287 4.86 7.89 15.23
CA THR A 287 3.57 7.49 15.82
C THR A 287 3.00 6.21 15.20
N VAL A 288 3.35 5.93 13.94
CA VAL A 288 2.98 4.70 13.23
C VAL A 288 3.89 3.55 13.68
N ALA A 289 5.21 3.78 13.71
CA ALA A 289 6.19 2.79 14.13
C ALA A 289 6.02 2.36 15.61
N ASP A 290 5.80 3.32 16.51
CA ASP A 290 5.52 3.08 17.92
C ASP A 290 4.23 2.29 18.12
N ARG A 291 3.13 2.67 17.43
CA ARG A 291 1.85 1.97 17.53
C ARG A 291 1.91 0.53 17.00
N ILE A 292 2.72 0.28 15.97
CA ILE A 292 3.02 -1.08 15.50
C ILE A 292 3.87 -1.82 16.54
N SER A 293 4.90 -1.19 17.12
CA SER A 293 5.74 -1.78 18.16
C SER A 293 4.96 -2.15 19.43
N GLU A 294 3.96 -1.36 19.81
CA GLU A 294 3.01 -1.68 20.89
C GLU A 294 2.17 -2.92 20.56
N TRP A 295 1.61 -2.98 19.35
CA TRP A 295 0.80 -4.12 18.92
C TRP A 295 1.61 -5.40 18.81
N ILE A 296 2.83 -5.34 18.26
CA ILE A 296 3.75 -6.48 18.20
C ILE A 296 4.11 -6.98 19.61
N ALA A 297 4.20 -6.10 20.61
CA ALA A 297 4.40 -6.50 22.01
C ALA A 297 3.16 -7.17 22.66
N THR A 298 2.01 -7.23 21.97
CA THR A 298 0.83 -8.04 22.38
C THR A 298 0.73 -9.37 21.63
N LEU A 299 1.67 -9.68 20.73
CA LEU A 299 1.74 -10.93 20.00
C LEU A 299 2.71 -11.90 20.67
N ASP A 300 2.31 -13.18 20.74
CA ASP A 300 3.19 -14.27 21.11
C ASP A 300 4.07 -14.64 19.90
N LEU A 301 5.21 -13.94 19.77
CA LEU A 301 6.21 -14.17 18.72
C LEU A 301 7.47 -14.75 19.33
N GLU A 302 8.01 -15.80 18.71
CA GLU A 302 9.26 -16.43 19.11
C GLU A 302 10.39 -15.40 19.30
N THR A 303 10.87 -15.29 20.53
CA THR A 303 12.06 -14.52 20.91
C THR A 303 13.30 -15.39 20.98
N VAL A 304 14.48 -14.78 20.88
CA VAL A 304 15.72 -15.47 21.26
C VAL A 304 15.72 -15.64 22.78
N GLU A 305 15.89 -16.86 23.27
CA GLU A 305 16.14 -17.11 24.69
C GLU A 305 17.49 -16.51 25.09
N THR A 306 17.45 -15.47 25.91
CA THR A 306 18.65 -14.96 26.57
C THR A 306 18.96 -15.83 27.78
N GLU A 307 19.70 -16.91 27.55
CA GLU A 307 20.40 -17.66 28.61
C GLU A 307 21.06 -16.67 29.59
N PRO A 308 20.69 -16.68 30.89
CA PRO A 308 21.27 -15.78 31.87
C PRO A 308 22.71 -16.20 32.14
N LEU A 309 23.65 -15.56 31.44
CA LEU A 309 25.06 -15.54 31.83
C LEU A 309 25.14 -15.19 33.33
N PHE A 310 25.71 -16.12 34.10
CA PHE A 310 25.61 -16.25 35.56
C PHE A 310 24.31 -16.86 36.10
N SER A 311 24.20 -18.19 35.96
CA SER A 311 23.58 -19.03 36.98
C SER A 311 24.43 -19.00 38.25
N ASP A 312 23.85 -18.54 39.36
CA ASP A 312 24.53 -18.50 40.68
C ASP A 312 24.38 -19.85 41.41
N GLU A 313 25.14 -20.87 40.96
CA GLU A 313 25.26 -22.15 41.67
C GLU A 313 26.10 -21.98 42.97
N GLY A 314 25.56 -21.26 43.95
CA GLY A 314 26.27 -20.89 45.18
C GLY A 314 25.47 -20.84 46.48
N ALA A 315 24.13 -20.91 46.43
CA ALA A 315 23.27 -20.66 47.60
C ALA A 315 22.63 -21.92 48.20
N VAL A 316 23.34 -22.59 49.12
CA VAL A 316 22.73 -23.59 50.02
C VAL A 316 21.86 -22.87 51.06
N ALA A 317 20.64 -23.35 51.28
CA ALA A 317 19.70 -22.74 52.22
C ALA A 317 20.19 -22.77 53.68
N VAL A 318 20.11 -21.62 54.34
CA VAL A 318 20.20 -21.45 55.80
C VAL A 318 19.09 -20.48 56.23
N ASP A 319 18.50 -20.71 57.39
CA ASP A 319 17.25 -20.11 57.84
C ASP A 319 17.44 -18.95 58.85
N GLU A 320 16.35 -18.20 59.04
CA GLU A 320 16.04 -17.22 60.09
C GLU A 320 16.84 -15.91 60.28
N ALA A 321 16.06 -14.94 60.78
CA ALA A 321 16.43 -13.81 61.65
C ALA A 321 17.09 -12.54 61.07
N SER A 322 16.53 -11.43 61.55
CA SER A 322 16.98 -10.03 61.47
C SER A 322 16.89 -9.46 62.89
N PRO A 323 17.46 -8.28 63.24
CA PRO A 323 18.59 -7.52 62.67
C PRO A 323 19.68 -7.21 63.73
N GLU A 324 20.89 -6.74 63.33
CA GLU A 324 21.50 -5.56 63.98
C GLU A 324 22.74 -4.93 63.29
N ALA A 325 22.79 -3.60 63.46
CA ALA A 325 23.82 -2.56 63.30
C ALA A 325 25.34 -2.83 63.09
N THR A 326 25.94 -1.87 62.35
CA THR A 326 27.30 -1.27 62.47
C THR A 326 28.44 -1.80 61.57
N PRO A 327 29.07 -0.95 60.72
CA PRO A 327 30.30 -1.26 59.98
C PRO A 327 31.58 -0.75 60.69
N PRO A 328 32.77 -1.34 60.44
CA PRO A 328 34.07 -0.86 60.93
C PRO A 328 34.81 0.09 59.96
N ASP A 329 35.71 0.91 60.52
CA ASP A 329 36.54 1.95 59.88
C ASP A 329 37.35 1.55 58.63
N MET A 330 37.51 2.54 57.72
CA MET A 330 38.79 2.87 57.06
C MET A 330 38.97 4.41 57.02
N PRO A 331 40.20 4.95 56.93
CA PRO A 331 40.54 6.20 57.62
C PRO A 331 40.41 7.53 56.84
N ARG A 332 40.48 8.61 57.63
CA ARG A 332 40.48 10.03 57.29
C ARG A 332 41.53 10.45 56.25
N GLU A 333 41.17 11.44 55.43
CA GLU A 333 41.97 12.67 55.29
C GLU A 333 41.15 13.87 55.82
N GLU A 334 41.81 14.98 56.14
CA GLU A 334 41.21 16.11 56.86
C GLU A 334 41.21 17.40 56.00
N GLY A 335 40.13 18.19 56.09
CA GLY A 335 39.98 19.46 55.36
C GLY A 335 38.82 20.28 55.91
N GLU A 336 39.14 21.42 56.55
CA GLU A 336 38.19 22.29 57.28
C GLU A 336 37.18 22.97 56.31
N ALA A 337 35.86 22.86 56.58
CA ALA A 337 35.01 23.86 57.26
C ALA A 337 34.69 25.13 56.41
N THR A 338 33.51 25.76 56.46
CA THR A 338 32.51 25.93 57.54
C THR A 338 31.05 26.04 57.03
N GLN A 339 30.10 25.88 57.96
CA GLN A 339 28.76 26.51 58.13
C GLN A 339 28.22 27.48 57.04
N THR A 340 26.92 27.58 56.72
CA THR A 340 25.68 27.19 57.44
C THR A 340 24.47 27.10 56.50
N ASP A 341 23.48 26.25 56.83
CA ASP A 341 22.06 26.36 56.42
C ASP A 341 21.32 27.32 57.41
N PRO A 342 20.16 27.96 57.08
CA PRO A 342 18.90 27.20 56.99
C PRO A 342 17.77 27.73 56.05
N GLU A 343 16.82 26.82 55.78
CA GLU A 343 15.36 26.97 55.57
C GLU A 343 14.75 28.36 55.22
N SER A 344 13.94 28.38 54.14
CA SER A 344 12.61 29.03 54.19
C SER A 344 11.61 28.43 53.18
N LYS A 345 10.31 28.70 53.38
CA LYS A 345 9.16 28.02 52.75
C LYS A 345 8.67 28.67 51.43
N PRO A 346 7.86 27.95 50.61
CA PRO A 346 7.41 28.43 49.30
C PRO A 346 6.23 29.42 49.37
N THR A 347 5.99 30.10 48.25
CA THR A 347 4.77 30.88 47.98
C THR A 347 4.32 30.69 46.54
N ASP A 348 3.06 30.29 46.33
CA ASP A 348 2.41 30.33 45.01
C ASP A 348 2.20 31.77 44.53
N ALA A 349 2.30 31.99 43.22
CA ALA A 349 1.77 33.16 42.54
C ALA A 349 1.27 32.76 41.14
N VAL A 350 0.01 33.06 40.84
CA VAL A 350 -0.63 32.79 39.55
C VAL A 350 -0.67 34.08 38.74
N GLU A 351 -0.14 34.07 37.52
CA GLU A 351 -0.58 35.00 36.47
C GLU A 351 -0.42 34.38 35.08
N THR A 352 -1.26 34.82 34.14
CA THR A 352 -1.45 34.25 32.79
C THR A 352 -0.85 35.18 31.70
N PRO A 353 -0.75 34.74 30.42
CA PRO A 353 0.42 35.09 29.59
C PRO A 353 0.34 36.41 28.83
N ALA A 354 1.51 36.91 28.44
CA ALA A 354 1.70 38.00 27.48
C ALA A 354 2.32 37.52 26.16
N ARG A 355 1.99 38.20 25.07
CA ARG A 355 2.42 37.97 23.68
C ARG A 355 3.46 39.03 23.26
N PRO A 356 4.46 38.65 22.44
CA PRO A 356 4.86 39.44 21.25
C PRO A 356 4.48 38.68 19.95
N GLU A 357 3.96 39.32 18.89
CA GLU A 357 4.70 40.09 17.85
C GLU A 357 5.69 39.18 17.11
N GLU A 358 5.44 38.71 15.89
CA GLU A 358 5.14 39.42 14.61
C GLU A 358 6.20 40.47 14.23
N THR A 359 7.21 40.03 13.47
CA THR A 359 8.08 40.88 12.65
C THR A 359 8.08 40.36 11.22
N GLN A 360 7.72 41.22 10.27
CA GLN A 360 7.72 40.92 8.83
C GLN A 360 9.07 41.29 8.21
N THR A 361 9.59 40.44 7.31
CA THR A 361 10.70 40.78 6.40
C THR A 361 10.49 40.08 5.07
N GLU A 362 10.30 40.86 4.01
CA GLU A 362 10.27 40.40 2.61
C GLU A 362 11.64 40.68 1.92
N PRO A 363 11.87 40.19 0.68
CA PRO A 363 13.17 39.59 0.32
C PRO A 363 14.19 40.55 -0.31
N ALA A 364 15.35 39.99 -0.67
CA ALA A 364 16.36 40.60 -1.51
C ALA A 364 16.78 39.63 -2.63
N ASP A 365 16.86 40.13 -3.87
CA ASP A 365 17.16 39.37 -5.07
C ASP A 365 18.66 39.10 -5.28
N VAL A 366 18.99 37.92 -5.82
CA VAL A 366 20.25 37.64 -6.54
C VAL A 366 19.94 36.69 -7.70
N GLU A 367 20.56 36.94 -8.86
CA GLU A 367 20.28 36.31 -10.16
C GLU A 367 21.05 34.98 -10.45
N PRO A 368 20.76 34.26 -11.55
CA PRO A 368 21.05 32.82 -11.69
C PRO A 368 22.46 32.48 -12.24
N VAL A 369 22.78 31.18 -12.26
CA VAL A 369 24.00 30.62 -12.86
C VAL A 369 23.68 29.46 -13.81
N ALA A 370 23.94 29.72 -15.10
CA ALA A 370 24.34 28.83 -16.21
C ALA A 370 23.87 27.36 -16.30
N GLU A 371 23.37 27.02 -17.49
CA GLU A 371 23.23 25.67 -18.02
C GLU A 371 24.59 25.03 -18.35
N LEU A 372 24.63 23.69 -18.43
CA LEU A 372 25.63 22.94 -19.21
C LEU A 372 24.93 21.80 -19.95
N GLU A 373 25.26 21.64 -21.23
CA GLU A 373 24.59 20.70 -22.15
C GLU A 373 25.19 19.29 -22.16
N ALA A 374 24.51 18.40 -22.91
CA ALA A 374 24.72 16.97 -23.01
C ALA A 374 26.10 16.51 -23.53
N GLU A 375 26.43 15.25 -23.25
CA GLU A 375 27.24 14.41 -24.15
C GLU A 375 26.55 13.04 -24.35
N THR A 376 26.72 12.42 -25.52
CA THR A 376 25.96 11.25 -25.98
C THR A 376 26.87 10.13 -26.48
N ALA A 377 26.68 8.88 -26.05
CA ALA A 377 27.37 7.72 -26.63
C ALA A 377 26.61 6.39 -26.45
N ASP A 378 26.40 5.68 -27.57
CA ASP A 378 25.95 4.29 -27.77
C ASP A 378 26.13 3.99 -29.30
N PRO A 379 26.29 2.76 -29.84
CA PRO A 379 26.42 1.43 -29.23
C PRO A 379 27.61 0.57 -29.77
N GLU A 380 27.60 -0.75 -29.47
CA GLU A 380 28.37 -1.88 -30.06
C GLU A 380 29.91 -1.90 -29.84
N ALA A 381 30.56 -3.02 -29.50
CA ALA A 381 30.50 -4.34 -30.12
C ALA A 381 31.19 -5.46 -29.26
N ALA A 382 31.43 -6.63 -29.89
CA ALA A 382 32.29 -7.75 -29.48
C ALA A 382 31.67 -8.91 -28.66
N GLU A 383 31.32 -9.96 -29.40
CA GLU A 383 31.41 -11.39 -29.03
C GLU A 383 32.89 -11.76 -28.69
N SER A 384 33.31 -12.94 -28.24
CA SER A 384 32.71 -14.27 -28.08
C SER A 384 33.51 -15.09 -27.04
N GLU A 385 33.03 -16.27 -26.64
CA GLU A 385 33.80 -17.54 -26.55
C GLU A 385 32.91 -18.63 -25.92
N ALA A 386 33.07 -19.89 -26.32
CA ALA A 386 32.20 -20.99 -25.88
C ALA A 386 32.90 -22.35 -25.90
N SER A 387 32.48 -23.27 -25.02
CA SER A 387 32.66 -24.72 -25.25
C SER A 387 31.62 -25.57 -24.50
N PRO A 388 31.24 -26.75 -25.02
CA PRO A 388 30.11 -27.54 -24.52
C PRO A 388 30.55 -28.92 -23.98
N VAL A 389 29.58 -29.77 -23.61
CA VAL A 389 29.37 -31.16 -24.14
C VAL A 389 28.27 -31.87 -23.33
N ALA A 390 27.35 -32.52 -24.06
CA ALA A 390 26.55 -33.76 -23.86
C ALA A 390 26.46 -34.45 -22.46
N GLU A 391 25.50 -35.34 -22.15
CA GLU A 391 24.40 -35.99 -22.91
C GLU A 391 23.44 -36.69 -21.91
N ALA A 392 22.17 -36.95 -22.29
CA ALA A 392 21.37 -38.14 -21.92
C ALA A 392 19.90 -38.00 -22.39
N ASP A 393 19.31 -39.10 -22.87
CA ASP A 393 17.97 -39.14 -23.47
C ASP A 393 16.80 -39.38 -22.49
N VAL A 394 15.60 -39.05 -22.97
CA VAL A 394 14.30 -39.42 -22.39
C VAL A 394 13.80 -40.72 -23.03
N VAL A 395 13.23 -41.63 -22.24
CA VAL A 395 12.44 -42.77 -22.77
C VAL A 395 11.18 -42.97 -21.92
N GLU A 396 10.01 -43.04 -22.57
CA GLU A 396 8.72 -43.40 -21.95
C GLU A 396 8.41 -44.90 -22.08
N ALA A 397 7.68 -45.47 -21.12
CA ALA A 397 6.50 -46.34 -21.32
C ALA A 397 5.91 -46.82 -19.97
N GLY A 398 4.59 -47.01 -19.89
CA GLY A 398 3.88 -47.70 -18.78
C GLY A 398 3.60 -49.18 -19.13
N PRO A 399 2.40 -49.75 -18.85
CA PRO A 399 1.22 -49.20 -18.15
C PRO A 399 0.46 -50.22 -17.23
N GLU A 400 -0.81 -49.95 -16.87
CA GLU A 400 -1.89 -50.89 -16.43
C GLU A 400 -1.76 -51.56 -15.02
N THR A 401 -2.82 -51.92 -14.24
CA THR A 401 -4.29 -51.68 -14.25
C THR A 401 -4.93 -51.90 -12.85
N GLU A 402 -6.20 -51.49 -12.71
CA GLU A 402 -7.39 -52.11 -12.02
C GLU A 402 -7.20 -53.46 -11.23
N ASP A 403 -7.98 -53.82 -10.20
CA ASP A 403 -9.23 -53.27 -9.62
C ASP A 403 -9.46 -53.78 -8.16
N GLU A 404 -10.53 -53.29 -7.50
CA GLU A 404 -11.41 -53.95 -6.49
C GLU A 404 -11.86 -53.03 -5.30
N ALA A 405 -13.08 -53.29 -4.82
CA ALA A 405 -13.72 -52.69 -3.65
C ALA A 405 -14.75 -53.67 -3.06
N VAL A 406 -15.21 -53.48 -1.81
CA VAL A 406 -16.61 -53.70 -1.34
C VAL A 406 -16.76 -53.49 0.19
N GLU A 407 -17.86 -52.79 0.54
CA GLU A 407 -18.63 -52.72 1.80
C GLU A 407 -17.99 -52.55 3.21
N VAL A 408 -18.74 -51.80 4.03
CA VAL A 408 -18.61 -51.66 5.49
C VAL A 408 -20.03 -51.72 6.06
N GLY A 409 -20.22 -52.37 7.20
CA GLY A 409 -21.52 -52.47 7.88
C GLY A 409 -21.42 -52.17 9.38
N ASP A 410 -22.41 -51.45 9.91
CA ASP A 410 -22.54 -51.12 11.33
C ASP A 410 -23.11 -52.29 12.16
N VAL A 411 -22.87 -52.29 13.48
CA VAL A 411 -23.91 -52.11 14.53
C VAL A 411 -23.35 -52.38 15.95
N ALA A 412 -23.56 -51.38 16.83
CA ALA A 412 -23.74 -51.38 18.30
C ALA A 412 -22.84 -52.21 19.28
N VAL A 413 -22.68 -51.63 20.47
CA VAL A 413 -22.01 -52.21 21.66
C VAL A 413 -23.01 -52.32 22.82
N VAL A 414 -23.00 -53.42 23.57
CA VAL A 414 -23.61 -53.56 24.91
C VAL A 414 -22.68 -54.39 25.81
N VAL A 415 -22.75 -54.15 27.12
CA VAL A 415 -21.77 -54.49 28.19
C VAL A 415 -21.65 -55.96 28.62
N ASP A 416 -20.51 -56.25 29.26
CA ASP A 416 -20.21 -57.42 30.09
C ASP A 416 -21.03 -57.48 31.41
N ASP A 417 -21.14 -58.67 32.03
CA ASP A 417 -20.44 -59.01 33.30
C ASP A 417 -20.52 -60.54 33.61
N GLU A 418 -19.70 -61.04 34.53
CA GLU A 418 -19.60 -62.45 34.95
C GLU A 418 -20.54 -62.81 36.13
N PHE A 419 -20.94 -64.10 36.26
CA PHE A 419 -20.51 -64.98 37.39
C PHE A 419 -20.96 -66.45 37.24
N SER A 420 -20.44 -67.33 38.11
CA SER A 420 -20.55 -68.81 38.05
C SER A 420 -20.71 -69.43 39.45
N ASP A 421 -21.51 -70.51 39.62
CA ASP A 421 -21.22 -71.58 40.61
C ASP A 421 -22.04 -72.91 40.44
N TYR A 422 -21.77 -73.92 41.30
CA TYR A 422 -22.19 -75.36 41.29
C TYR A 422 -23.22 -75.74 42.40
N ASP A 423 -23.84 -76.94 42.56
CA ASP A 423 -24.27 -78.13 41.75
C ASP A 423 -24.99 -79.16 42.71
N GLU A 424 -25.10 -80.46 42.36
CA GLU A 424 -25.25 -81.67 43.24
C GLU A 424 -26.66 -82.27 43.61
N VAL A 425 -27.30 -82.98 42.65
CA VAL A 425 -27.64 -84.44 42.65
C VAL A 425 -28.48 -85.18 43.79
N LEU A 426 -29.76 -85.55 43.48
CA LEU A 426 -30.57 -86.83 43.74
C LEU A 426 -30.93 -87.39 45.17
N PRO A 427 -31.81 -88.44 45.39
CA PRO A 427 -33.01 -89.10 44.72
C PRO A 427 -34.28 -89.24 45.69
N ASP A 428 -35.27 -90.20 45.80
CA ASP A 428 -35.79 -91.46 45.16
C ASP A 428 -37.25 -91.90 45.67
N THR A 429 -37.92 -92.93 45.08
CA THR A 429 -39.15 -93.74 45.52
C THR A 429 -40.56 -93.05 45.65
N THR A 430 -41.82 -93.61 45.55
CA THR A 430 -42.58 -94.93 45.49
C THR A 430 -43.18 -95.50 46.82
N THR A 431 -44.35 -96.20 46.97
CA THR A 431 -45.27 -97.00 46.07
C THR A 431 -46.83 -96.93 46.42
N GLU A 432 -47.60 -98.05 46.62
CA GLU A 432 -49.10 -98.18 46.47
C GLU A 432 -49.90 -99.04 47.55
N GLU A 433 -51.25 -98.90 47.64
CA GLU A 433 -52.41 -99.78 48.09
C GLU A 433 -52.47 -100.60 49.45
N ASP A 434 -53.59 -101.20 49.96
CA ASP A 434 -55.03 -100.80 50.20
C ASP A 434 -55.89 -101.87 51.02
N ALA A 435 -57.14 -101.53 51.43
CA ALA A 435 -58.41 -102.35 51.55
C ALA A 435 -58.92 -103.13 52.83
N THR A 436 -60.20 -102.88 53.20
CA THR A 436 -61.28 -103.77 53.81
C THR A 436 -61.16 -104.44 55.23
N GLU A 437 -62.20 -104.95 55.95
CA GLU A 437 -63.67 -104.66 56.18
C GLU A 437 -64.32 -105.69 57.21
N ARG A 438 -65.61 -105.53 57.61
CA ARG A 438 -66.62 -106.52 58.18
C ARG A 438 -66.61 -106.83 59.71
N ASP A 439 -67.60 -107.40 60.45
CA ASP A 439 -69.11 -107.59 60.51
C ASP A 439 -69.41 -108.47 61.80
N ASP A 440 -70.61 -108.82 62.36
CA ASP A 440 -72.00 -108.29 62.55
C ASP A 440 -72.80 -109.26 63.53
N ASP A 441 -73.87 -108.84 64.28
CA ASP A 441 -74.80 -109.72 65.10
C ASP A 441 -76.06 -108.99 65.70
N ALA A 442 -77.28 -109.11 65.13
CA ALA A 442 -78.52 -108.47 65.65
C ALA A 442 -79.88 -109.09 65.18
N GLU A 443 -80.92 -109.11 66.05
CA GLU A 443 -82.34 -109.21 65.60
C GLU A 443 -83.44 -108.80 66.64
N GLU A 444 -83.29 -109.08 67.95
CA GLU A 444 -84.41 -108.92 68.92
C GLU A 444 -84.74 -107.47 69.32
N GLU A 445 -83.86 -106.49 69.08
CA GLU A 445 -84.17 -105.05 69.27
C GLU A 445 -85.11 -104.49 68.19
N ALA A 446 -85.18 -105.13 67.01
CA ALA A 446 -85.77 -104.57 65.79
C ALA A 446 -87.23 -104.08 65.96
N ALA A 447 -88.03 -104.75 66.81
CA ALA A 447 -89.43 -104.41 67.00
C ALA A 447 -89.69 -103.13 67.81
N ARG A 448 -88.70 -102.64 68.59
CA ARG A 448 -88.76 -101.31 69.24
C ARG A 448 -87.97 -100.27 68.46
N HIS A 449 -86.86 -100.70 67.86
CA HIS A 449 -86.11 -99.92 66.89
C HIS A 449 -87.04 -99.34 65.82
N ALA A 450 -87.92 -100.13 65.22
CA ALA A 450 -88.82 -99.70 64.15
C ALA A 450 -89.82 -98.57 64.54
N GLU A 451 -90.29 -98.49 65.79
CA GLU A 451 -91.21 -97.41 66.21
C GLU A 451 -90.43 -96.13 66.59
N GLU A 452 -89.23 -96.28 67.16
CA GLU A 452 -88.35 -95.15 67.45
C GLU A 452 -87.69 -94.58 66.17
N GLU A 453 -87.33 -95.43 65.21
CA GLU A 453 -86.90 -95.03 63.86
C GLU A 453 -88.01 -94.35 63.08
N ALA A 454 -89.27 -94.82 63.16
CA ALA A 454 -90.37 -94.12 62.50
C ALA A 454 -90.56 -92.68 63.01
N ALA A 455 -90.28 -92.43 64.29
CA ALA A 455 -90.27 -91.09 64.87
C ALA A 455 -89.01 -90.30 64.46
N ARG A 456 -87.82 -90.89 64.59
CA ARG A 456 -86.54 -90.26 64.22
C ARG A 456 -86.49 -89.90 62.74
N HIS A 457 -86.86 -90.80 61.83
CA HIS A 457 -86.92 -90.56 60.38
C HIS A 457 -87.89 -89.42 60.03
N ALA A 458 -88.99 -89.24 60.78
CA ALA A 458 -89.91 -88.12 60.55
C ALA A 458 -89.31 -86.78 61.01
N GLU A 459 -88.57 -86.76 62.12
CA GLU A 459 -87.86 -85.57 62.62
C GLU A 459 -86.61 -85.24 61.76
N GLU A 460 -85.89 -86.27 61.32
CA GLU A 460 -84.70 -86.20 60.47
C GLU A 460 -85.05 -85.80 59.02
N GLU A 461 -86.16 -86.28 58.46
CA GLU A 461 -86.65 -85.79 57.16
C GLU A 461 -87.14 -84.33 57.24
N ALA A 462 -87.78 -83.92 58.34
CA ALA A 462 -88.16 -82.53 58.56
C ALA A 462 -86.92 -81.63 58.74
N ALA A 463 -85.89 -82.09 59.47
CA ALA A 463 -84.62 -81.40 59.61
C ALA A 463 -83.89 -81.28 58.26
N ARG A 464 -83.79 -82.38 57.49
CA ARG A 464 -83.17 -82.42 56.16
C ARG A 464 -83.85 -81.45 55.19
N LEU A 465 -85.19 -81.39 55.18
CA LEU A 465 -85.93 -80.45 54.34
C LEU A 465 -85.69 -78.98 54.75
N ALA A 466 -85.62 -78.69 56.05
CA ALA A 466 -85.30 -77.35 56.54
C ALA A 466 -83.84 -76.94 56.23
N GLU A 467 -82.90 -77.89 56.28
CA GLU A 467 -81.50 -77.68 55.91
C GLU A 467 -81.34 -77.51 54.39
N GLU A 468 -82.05 -78.28 53.57
CA GLU A 468 -82.08 -78.14 52.11
C GLU A 468 -82.70 -76.79 51.67
N GLU A 469 -83.79 -76.36 52.30
CA GLU A 469 -84.42 -75.05 52.03
C GLU A 469 -83.52 -73.88 52.47
N ALA A 470 -82.85 -74.00 53.64
CA ALA A 470 -81.88 -73.01 54.10
C ALA A 470 -80.62 -72.96 53.22
N ALA A 471 -80.10 -74.11 52.78
CA ALA A 471 -78.95 -74.19 51.87
C ALA A 471 -79.28 -73.56 50.52
N ARG A 472 -80.44 -73.86 49.93
CA ARG A 472 -80.91 -73.23 48.69
C ARG A 472 -81.11 -71.72 48.83
N HIS A 473 -81.64 -71.24 49.95
CA HIS A 473 -81.76 -69.80 50.20
C HIS A 473 -80.39 -69.13 50.33
N ALA A 474 -79.41 -69.79 50.96
CA ALA A 474 -78.05 -69.28 51.07
C ALA A 474 -77.32 -69.25 49.71
N GLU A 475 -77.50 -70.30 48.89
CA GLU A 475 -76.96 -70.38 47.53
C GLU A 475 -77.58 -69.33 46.61
N GLU A 476 -78.91 -69.14 46.67
CA GLU A 476 -79.61 -68.16 45.84
C GLU A 476 -79.25 -66.70 46.21
N GLU A 477 -79.09 -66.38 47.50
CA GLU A 477 -78.60 -65.06 47.93
C GLU A 477 -77.12 -64.85 47.55
N ALA A 478 -76.27 -65.88 47.67
CA ALA A 478 -74.87 -65.79 47.25
C ALA A 478 -74.73 -65.59 45.73
N ALA A 479 -75.56 -66.28 44.93
CA ALA A 479 -75.61 -66.12 43.49
C ALA A 479 -76.06 -64.70 43.09
N ARG A 480 -77.12 -64.17 43.72
CA ARG A 480 -77.59 -62.79 43.51
C ARG A 480 -76.51 -61.75 43.86
N HIS A 481 -75.82 -61.91 44.99
CA HIS A 481 -74.75 -61.00 45.39
C HIS A 481 -73.55 -61.06 44.42
N ALA A 482 -73.22 -62.24 43.90
CA ALA A 482 -72.17 -62.39 42.89
C ALA A 482 -72.56 -61.75 41.53
N GLU A 483 -73.82 -61.91 41.11
CA GLU A 483 -74.36 -61.28 39.90
C GLU A 483 -74.43 -59.75 40.04
N GLU A 484 -74.85 -59.23 41.19
CA GLU A 484 -74.93 -57.78 41.43
C GLU A 484 -73.55 -57.11 41.52
N GLU A 485 -72.56 -57.73 42.18
CA GLU A 485 -71.18 -57.23 42.19
C GLU A 485 -70.54 -57.28 40.80
N ALA A 486 -70.78 -58.35 40.02
CA ALA A 486 -70.30 -58.44 38.64
C ALA A 486 -70.94 -57.38 37.73
N ALA A 487 -72.24 -57.10 37.91
CA ALA A 487 -72.94 -56.05 37.17
C ALA A 487 -72.41 -54.66 37.52
N ARG A 488 -72.22 -54.35 38.81
CA ARG A 488 -71.61 -53.09 39.29
C ARG A 488 -70.21 -52.87 38.72
N HIS A 489 -69.35 -53.90 38.77
CA HIS A 489 -67.99 -53.81 38.24
C HIS A 489 -67.97 -53.62 36.71
N ALA A 490 -68.91 -54.24 35.98
CA ALA A 490 -69.05 -54.04 34.54
C ALA A 490 -69.57 -52.63 34.19
N GLU A 491 -70.50 -52.08 34.97
CA GLU A 491 -71.01 -50.71 34.81
C GLU A 491 -69.93 -49.67 35.16
N GLU A 492 -69.15 -49.88 36.23
CA GLU A 492 -68.10 -48.95 36.64
C GLU A 492 -66.93 -48.91 35.64
N GLU A 493 -66.47 -50.07 35.12
CA GLU A 493 -65.43 -50.11 34.08
C GLU A 493 -65.93 -49.50 32.75
N ALA A 494 -67.20 -49.74 32.38
CA ALA A 494 -67.79 -49.10 31.20
C ALA A 494 -67.90 -47.57 31.36
N ALA A 495 -68.25 -47.08 32.56
CA ALA A 495 -68.29 -45.65 32.87
C ALA A 495 -66.89 -45.01 32.81
N ARG A 496 -65.88 -45.65 33.42
CA ARG A 496 -64.47 -45.20 33.39
C ARG A 496 -63.93 -45.12 31.96
N HIS A 497 -64.15 -46.15 31.15
CA HIS A 497 -63.71 -46.16 29.75
C HIS A 497 -64.42 -45.07 28.91
N ALA A 498 -65.71 -44.80 29.18
CA ALA A 498 -66.43 -43.72 28.51
C ALA A 498 -65.95 -42.32 28.93
N GLU A 499 -65.61 -42.12 30.20
CA GLU A 499 -65.04 -40.88 30.72
C GLU A 499 -63.61 -40.64 30.19
N GLU A 500 -62.77 -41.69 30.13
CA GLU A 500 -61.40 -41.58 29.62
C GLU A 500 -61.36 -41.30 28.11
N GLU A 501 -62.20 -41.96 27.30
CA GLU A 501 -62.30 -41.65 25.86
C GLU A 501 -62.85 -40.23 25.62
N ALA A 502 -63.82 -39.77 26.42
CA ALA A 502 -64.33 -38.40 26.34
C ALA A 502 -63.27 -37.36 26.73
N ALA A 503 -62.45 -37.64 27.75
CA ALA A 503 -61.34 -36.78 28.17
C ALA A 503 -60.25 -36.72 27.08
N ARG A 504 -59.85 -37.86 26.53
CA ARG A 504 -58.87 -37.95 25.42
C ARG A 504 -59.32 -37.19 24.19
N HIS A 505 -60.58 -37.35 23.77
CA HIS A 505 -61.13 -36.61 22.62
C HIS A 505 -61.21 -35.10 22.89
N ALA A 506 -61.50 -34.68 24.13
CA ALA A 506 -61.51 -33.26 24.48
C ALA A 506 -60.08 -32.65 24.50
N GLU A 507 -59.09 -33.39 24.96
CA GLU A 507 -57.67 -32.99 24.94
C GLU A 507 -57.13 -32.93 23.51
N GLU A 508 -57.45 -33.92 22.67
CA GLU A 508 -57.01 -33.98 21.27
C GLU A 508 -57.60 -32.83 20.42
N GLU A 509 -58.88 -32.50 20.60
CA GLU A 509 -59.51 -31.34 19.94
C GLU A 509 -58.93 -30.00 20.44
N ALA A 510 -58.63 -29.88 21.74
CA ALA A 510 -57.99 -28.69 22.28
C ALA A 510 -56.56 -28.51 21.75
N ALA A 511 -55.81 -29.61 21.62
CA ALA A 511 -54.48 -29.62 21.00
C ALA A 511 -54.55 -29.23 19.51
N ARG A 512 -55.47 -29.83 18.73
CA ARG A 512 -55.69 -29.48 17.32
C ARG A 512 -55.99 -27.99 17.13
N HIS A 513 -56.91 -27.43 17.91
CA HIS A 513 -57.26 -26.00 17.81
C HIS A 513 -56.09 -25.08 18.21
N ALA A 514 -55.27 -25.47 19.20
CA ALA A 514 -54.10 -24.70 19.59
C ALA A 514 -53.00 -24.74 18.52
N GLU A 515 -52.78 -25.89 17.87
CA GLU A 515 -51.84 -26.05 16.76
C GLU A 515 -52.29 -25.27 15.51
N GLU A 516 -53.57 -25.35 15.14
CA GLU A 516 -54.13 -24.62 13.99
C GLU A 516 -54.08 -23.10 14.20
N GLU A 517 -54.36 -22.60 15.41
CA GLU A 517 -54.24 -21.17 15.72
C GLU A 517 -52.78 -20.69 15.73
N ALA A 518 -51.84 -21.48 16.27
CA ALA A 518 -50.42 -21.18 16.23
C ALA A 518 -49.86 -21.15 14.80
N ALA A 519 -50.25 -22.13 13.97
CA ALA A 519 -49.87 -22.18 12.55
C ALA A 519 -50.41 -20.97 11.77
N ARG A 520 -51.69 -20.60 11.97
CA ARG A 520 -52.32 -19.43 11.34
C ARG A 520 -51.63 -18.13 11.72
N LEU A 521 -51.24 -17.95 12.99
CA LEU A 521 -50.50 -16.76 13.44
C LEU A 521 -49.09 -16.70 12.84
N ALA A 522 -48.40 -17.83 12.75
CA ALA A 522 -47.08 -17.90 12.11
C ALA A 522 -47.14 -17.61 10.59
N GLU A 523 -48.19 -18.07 9.90
CA GLU A 523 -48.42 -17.74 8.49
C GLU A 523 -48.76 -16.25 8.30
N GLU A 524 -49.59 -15.66 9.14
CA GLU A 524 -49.91 -14.22 9.09
C GLU A 524 -48.67 -13.34 9.36
N GLU A 525 -47.85 -13.67 10.35
CA GLU A 525 -46.62 -12.93 10.66
C GLU A 525 -45.57 -13.08 9.55
N ALA A 526 -45.40 -14.28 8.97
CA ALA A 526 -44.51 -14.51 7.83
C ALA A 526 -44.98 -13.77 6.57
N ALA A 527 -46.28 -13.77 6.28
CA ALA A 527 -46.86 -13.04 5.16
C ALA A 527 -46.66 -11.52 5.29
N ARG A 528 -46.89 -10.96 6.50
CA ARG A 528 -46.67 -9.54 6.78
C ARG A 528 -45.19 -9.15 6.69
N HIS A 529 -44.27 -9.97 7.18
CA HIS A 529 -42.83 -9.72 7.04
C HIS A 529 -42.39 -9.78 5.56
N ALA A 530 -42.97 -10.67 4.75
CA ALA A 530 -42.69 -10.74 3.32
C ALA A 530 -43.24 -9.51 2.57
N GLU A 531 -44.44 -9.02 2.91
CA GLU A 531 -45.01 -7.80 2.34
C GLU A 531 -44.21 -6.55 2.74
N GLU A 532 -43.79 -6.43 4.00
CA GLU A 532 -43.01 -5.29 4.49
C GLU A 532 -41.62 -5.23 3.84
N GLU A 533 -40.88 -6.34 3.74
CA GLU A 533 -39.60 -6.37 3.04
C GLU A 533 -39.74 -6.13 1.52
N ALA A 534 -40.81 -6.63 0.89
CA ALA A 534 -41.09 -6.33 -0.52
C ALA A 534 -41.39 -4.85 -0.75
N ALA A 535 -42.16 -4.21 0.13
CA ALA A 535 -42.44 -2.78 0.08
C ALA A 535 -41.17 -1.94 0.29
N ARG A 536 -40.33 -2.30 1.27
CA ARG A 536 -39.06 -1.61 1.56
C ARG A 536 -38.05 -1.77 0.43
N HIS A 537 -37.97 -2.94 -0.22
CA HIS A 537 -37.14 -3.13 -1.41
C HIS A 537 -37.66 -2.31 -2.60
N ALA A 538 -38.98 -2.19 -2.79
CA ALA A 538 -39.56 -1.36 -3.85
C ALA A 538 -39.30 0.14 -3.62
N GLU A 539 -39.40 0.61 -2.38
CA GLU A 539 -39.07 1.99 -1.99
C GLU A 539 -37.57 2.28 -2.16
N GLU A 540 -36.68 1.37 -1.74
CA GLU A 540 -35.23 1.57 -1.87
C GLU A 540 -34.77 1.56 -3.34
N GLU A 541 -35.34 0.72 -4.21
CA GLU A 541 -35.04 0.75 -5.65
C GLU A 541 -35.59 2.02 -6.33
N ALA A 542 -36.79 2.48 -5.96
CA ALA A 542 -37.33 3.74 -6.46
C ALA A 542 -36.48 4.94 -6.03
N ALA A 543 -36.01 4.95 -4.77
CA ALA A 543 -35.09 5.95 -4.26
C ALA A 543 -33.72 5.92 -4.96
N ARG A 544 -33.16 4.71 -5.18
CA ARG A 544 -31.91 4.52 -5.96
C ARG A 544 -32.03 5.09 -7.37
N HIS A 545 -33.10 4.75 -8.10
CA HIS A 545 -33.32 5.22 -9.47
C HIS A 545 -33.51 6.76 -9.51
N ALA A 546 -34.16 7.35 -8.51
CA ALA A 546 -34.30 8.81 -8.40
C ALA A 546 -32.96 9.50 -8.08
N GLU A 547 -32.13 8.94 -7.19
CA GLU A 547 -30.78 9.45 -6.91
C GLU A 547 -29.88 9.31 -8.14
N GLU A 548 -29.95 8.20 -8.87
CA GLU A 548 -29.12 7.94 -10.04
C GLU A 548 -29.47 8.88 -11.22
N GLU A 549 -30.75 9.08 -11.55
CA GLU A 549 -31.14 10.04 -12.59
C GLU A 549 -30.78 11.49 -12.21
N ALA A 550 -30.98 11.88 -10.94
CA ALA A 550 -30.56 13.20 -10.46
C ALA A 550 -29.04 13.39 -10.52
N ALA A 551 -28.26 12.35 -10.16
CA ALA A 551 -26.81 12.37 -10.26
C ALA A 551 -26.33 12.41 -11.71
N ARG A 552 -26.98 11.68 -12.63
CA ARG A 552 -26.67 11.72 -14.07
C ARG A 552 -26.93 13.11 -14.66
N HIS A 553 -28.08 13.72 -14.37
CA HIS A 553 -28.38 15.08 -14.85
C HIS A 553 -27.41 16.13 -14.28
N ALA A 554 -27.01 16.00 -13.01
CA ALA A 554 -26.03 16.89 -12.40
C ALA A 554 -24.60 16.71 -12.97
N GLU A 555 -24.21 15.47 -13.29
CA GLU A 555 -22.92 15.18 -13.94
C GLU A 555 -22.91 15.61 -15.41
N GLU A 556 -24.03 15.53 -16.13
CA GLU A 556 -24.14 15.99 -17.52
C GLU A 556 -24.12 17.53 -17.63
N GLU A 557 -24.84 18.25 -16.77
CA GLU A 557 -24.77 19.73 -16.70
C GLU A 557 -23.36 20.21 -16.31
N ALA A 558 -22.73 19.56 -15.33
CA ALA A 558 -21.36 19.89 -14.92
C ALA A 558 -20.33 19.59 -16.02
N ALA A 559 -20.52 18.52 -16.81
CA ALA A 559 -19.67 18.21 -17.95
C ALA A 559 -19.79 19.27 -19.06
N ARG A 560 -21.02 19.69 -19.40
CA ARG A 560 -21.26 20.74 -20.41
C ARG A 560 -20.62 22.07 -20.02
N HIS A 561 -20.79 22.52 -18.77
CA HIS A 561 -20.16 23.75 -18.29
C HIS A 561 -18.63 23.66 -18.30
N ALA A 562 -18.06 22.49 -17.97
CA ALA A 562 -16.61 22.27 -18.03
C ALA A 562 -16.08 22.25 -19.47
N GLU A 563 -16.85 21.73 -20.43
CA GLU A 563 -16.52 21.74 -21.86
C GLU A 563 -16.58 23.16 -22.46
N GLU A 564 -17.64 23.92 -22.15
CA GLU A 564 -17.81 25.31 -22.59
C GLU A 564 -16.72 26.24 -22.00
N GLU A 565 -16.38 26.08 -20.72
CA GLU A 565 -15.29 26.83 -20.10
C GLU A 565 -13.91 26.46 -20.65
N ALA A 566 -13.66 25.17 -20.90
CA ALA A 566 -12.40 24.73 -21.54
C ALA A 566 -12.27 25.23 -22.98
N ALA A 567 -13.37 25.27 -23.75
CA ALA A 567 -13.39 25.82 -25.09
C ALA A 567 -13.08 27.33 -25.09
N ARG A 568 -13.72 28.10 -24.19
CA ARG A 568 -13.46 29.54 -24.02
C ARG A 568 -11.99 29.84 -23.70
N LEU A 569 -11.40 29.09 -22.77
CA LEU A 569 -9.99 29.27 -22.39
C LEU A 569 -9.02 28.89 -23.52
N ALA A 570 -9.34 27.87 -24.32
CA ALA A 570 -8.54 27.50 -25.49
C ALA A 570 -8.62 28.56 -26.62
N GLU A 571 -9.77 29.20 -26.82
CA GLU A 571 -9.94 30.32 -27.76
C GLU A 571 -9.17 31.57 -27.29
N GLU A 572 -9.23 31.89 -25.99
CA GLU A 572 -8.49 33.00 -25.37
C GLU A 572 -6.97 32.80 -25.44
N GLU A 573 -6.47 31.59 -25.16
CA GLU A 573 -5.04 31.28 -25.28
C GLU A 573 -4.56 31.29 -26.74
N ALA A 574 -5.34 30.77 -27.68
CA ALA A 574 -5.01 30.81 -29.11
C ALA A 574 -4.97 32.25 -29.65
N ALA A 575 -5.90 33.12 -29.23
CA ALA A 575 -5.90 34.53 -29.60
C ALA A 575 -4.65 35.25 -29.05
N ARG A 576 -4.30 35.03 -27.78
CA ARG A 576 -3.09 35.60 -27.16
C ARG A 576 -1.81 35.20 -27.88
N LEU A 577 -1.67 33.92 -28.24
CA LEU A 577 -0.49 33.42 -28.96
C LEU A 577 -0.38 34.00 -30.37
N ALA A 578 -1.51 34.22 -31.05
CA ALA A 578 -1.53 34.87 -32.37
C ALA A 578 -1.17 36.36 -32.30
N GLU A 579 -1.57 37.07 -31.24
CA GLU A 579 -1.17 38.47 -30.99
C GLU A 579 0.32 38.57 -30.66
N GLU A 580 0.84 37.66 -29.83
CA GLU A 580 2.26 37.57 -29.45
C GLU A 580 3.17 37.26 -30.67
N GLU A 581 2.77 36.32 -31.52
CA GLU A 581 3.51 36.02 -32.77
C GLU A 581 3.46 37.17 -33.77
N ALA A 582 2.31 37.85 -33.92
CA ALA A 582 2.18 39.02 -34.80
C ALA A 582 3.03 40.20 -34.31
N ALA A 583 3.09 40.45 -32.99
CA ALA A 583 3.93 41.48 -32.40
C ALA A 583 5.42 41.21 -32.65
N ARG A 584 5.88 39.96 -32.41
CA ARG A 584 7.27 39.54 -32.67
C ARG A 584 7.66 39.73 -34.14
N LEU A 585 6.79 39.34 -35.07
CA LEU A 585 7.07 39.49 -36.52
C LEU A 585 7.17 40.97 -36.93
N ALA A 586 6.33 41.84 -36.36
CA ALA A 586 6.40 43.29 -36.60
C ALA A 586 7.68 43.92 -36.01
N GLU A 587 8.16 43.44 -34.85
CA GLU A 587 9.44 43.86 -34.27
C GLU A 587 10.64 43.38 -35.11
N GLU A 588 10.62 42.15 -35.60
CA GLU A 588 11.65 41.61 -36.50
C GLU A 588 11.72 42.37 -37.84
N GLU A 589 10.58 42.69 -38.45
CA GLU A 589 10.53 43.48 -39.69
C GLU A 589 11.01 44.93 -39.46
N ALA A 590 10.64 45.56 -38.34
CA ALA A 590 11.12 46.88 -37.98
C ALA A 590 12.64 46.91 -37.69
N ALA A 591 13.17 45.89 -37.00
CA ALA A 591 14.59 45.76 -36.74
C ALA A 591 15.39 45.59 -38.03
N ARG A 592 14.93 44.74 -38.95
CA ARG A 592 15.55 44.55 -40.28
C ARG A 592 15.53 45.82 -41.12
N HIS A 593 14.44 46.58 -41.12
CA HIS A 593 14.39 47.87 -41.84
C HIS A 593 15.36 48.89 -41.24
N ALA A 594 15.50 48.92 -39.90
CA ALA A 594 16.47 49.80 -39.24
C ALA A 594 17.92 49.42 -39.55
N GLU A 595 18.23 48.12 -39.63
CA GLU A 595 19.55 47.62 -40.04
C GLU A 595 19.86 47.95 -41.51
N GLU A 596 18.91 47.73 -42.42
CA GLU A 596 19.07 48.02 -43.86
C GLU A 596 19.24 49.53 -44.11
N GLU A 597 18.51 50.39 -43.39
CA GLU A 597 18.66 51.85 -43.46
C GLU A 597 20.01 52.32 -42.87
N ALA A 598 20.46 51.75 -41.75
CA ALA A 598 21.76 52.05 -41.17
C ALA A 598 22.92 51.63 -42.10
N ALA A 599 22.82 50.45 -42.72
CA ALA A 599 23.80 49.97 -43.69
C ALA A 599 23.87 50.88 -44.93
N ARG A 600 22.71 51.29 -45.48
CA ARG A 600 22.64 52.24 -46.62
C ARG A 600 23.28 53.58 -46.30
N LEU A 601 23.04 54.13 -45.10
CA LEU A 601 23.64 55.39 -44.66
C LEU A 601 25.17 55.28 -44.47
N ALA A 602 25.65 54.14 -43.97
CA ALA A 602 27.09 53.88 -43.85
C ALA A 602 27.78 53.73 -45.22
N GLU A 603 27.12 53.10 -46.21
CA GLU A 603 27.61 53.02 -47.59
C GLU A 603 27.65 54.40 -48.27
N GLU A 604 26.60 55.22 -48.09
CA GLU A 604 26.53 56.59 -48.62
C GLU A 604 27.62 57.50 -48.03
N GLU A 605 27.87 57.42 -46.71
CA GLU A 605 28.95 58.17 -46.07
C GLU A 605 30.34 57.69 -46.49
N ALA A 606 30.56 56.38 -46.61
CA ALA A 606 31.81 55.82 -47.11
C ALA A 606 32.10 56.23 -48.57
N ALA A 607 31.08 56.23 -49.44
CA ALA A 607 31.19 56.70 -50.81
C ALA A 607 31.53 58.19 -50.89
N ARG A 608 30.87 59.03 -50.09
CA ARG A 608 31.15 60.48 -50.00
C ARG A 608 32.58 60.77 -49.56
N LEU A 609 33.08 60.06 -48.54
CA LEU A 609 34.45 60.21 -48.05
C LEU A 609 35.50 59.76 -49.10
N ALA A 610 35.21 58.70 -49.86
CA ALA A 610 36.06 58.26 -50.95
C ALA A 610 36.10 59.25 -52.13
N GLU A 611 34.97 59.90 -52.46
CA GLU A 611 34.92 60.97 -53.46
C GLU A 611 35.69 62.22 -53.00
N GLU A 612 35.54 62.63 -51.73
CA GLU A 612 36.27 63.76 -51.14
C GLU A 612 37.79 63.52 -51.11
N GLU A 613 38.24 62.32 -50.74
CA GLU A 613 39.66 61.96 -50.77
C GLU A 613 40.21 61.88 -52.20
N ALA A 614 39.47 61.31 -53.15
CA ALA A 614 39.87 61.28 -54.56
C ALA A 614 39.97 62.69 -55.17
N ALA A 615 39.04 63.60 -54.85
CA ALA A 615 39.08 64.98 -55.26
C ALA A 615 40.31 65.72 -54.68
N ARG A 616 40.58 65.54 -53.38
CA ARG A 616 41.76 66.12 -52.70
C ARG A 616 43.07 65.66 -53.33
N LEU A 617 43.20 64.37 -53.64
CA LEU A 617 44.39 63.81 -54.29
C LEU A 617 44.58 64.33 -55.72
N ALA A 618 43.49 64.50 -56.47
CA ALA A 618 43.54 65.09 -57.81
C ALA A 618 43.92 66.58 -57.78
N GLU A 619 43.48 67.35 -56.78
CA GLU A 619 43.90 68.74 -56.57
C GLU A 619 45.39 68.83 -56.19
N GLU A 620 45.87 67.93 -55.30
CA GLU A 620 47.29 67.86 -54.92
C GLU A 620 48.20 67.49 -56.11
N GLU A 621 47.80 66.51 -56.93
CA GLU A 621 48.54 66.11 -58.14
C GLU A 621 48.55 67.24 -59.18
N ALA A 622 47.42 67.92 -59.41
CA ALA A 622 47.35 69.06 -60.32
C ALA A 622 48.19 70.26 -59.84
N ALA A 623 48.19 70.54 -58.53
CA ALA A 623 49.02 71.59 -57.93
C ALA A 623 50.51 71.27 -58.09
N ARG A 624 50.93 70.02 -57.83
CA ARG A 624 52.31 69.57 -58.01
C ARG A 624 52.76 69.63 -59.47
N HIS A 625 51.92 69.22 -60.43
CA HIS A 625 52.24 69.35 -61.85
C HIS A 625 52.39 70.83 -62.26
N ALA A 626 51.55 71.73 -61.74
CA ALA A 626 51.66 73.16 -62.00
C ALA A 626 52.94 73.77 -61.41
N GLU A 627 53.37 73.34 -60.22
CA GLU A 627 54.64 73.74 -59.61
C GLU A 627 55.85 73.23 -60.41
N GLU A 628 55.84 71.95 -60.81
CA GLU A 628 56.90 71.33 -61.61
C GLU A 628 57.03 71.98 -63.01
N GLU A 629 55.90 72.28 -63.67
CA GLU A 629 55.89 73.00 -64.94
C GLU A 629 56.38 74.46 -64.80
N ALA A 630 55.97 75.17 -63.74
CA ALA A 630 56.46 76.52 -63.45
C ALA A 630 57.97 76.53 -63.15
N ALA A 631 58.48 75.54 -62.40
CA ALA A 631 59.90 75.39 -62.12
C ALA A 631 60.70 75.11 -63.41
N ARG A 632 60.21 74.19 -64.27
CA ARG A 632 60.82 73.88 -65.57
C ARG A 632 60.90 75.10 -66.48
N LEU A 633 59.84 75.90 -66.56
CA LEU A 633 59.81 77.12 -67.36
C LEU A 633 60.76 78.21 -66.82
N ALA A 634 60.90 78.31 -65.49
CA ALA A 634 61.86 79.21 -64.86
C ALA A 634 63.32 78.78 -65.09
N GLU A 635 63.61 77.47 -65.08
CA GLU A 635 64.93 76.93 -65.44
C GLU A 635 65.26 77.15 -66.92
N GLU A 636 64.29 76.93 -67.82
CA GLU A 636 64.45 77.17 -69.27
C GLU A 636 64.70 78.66 -69.57
N GLU A 637 63.98 79.58 -68.93
CA GLU A 637 64.22 81.02 -69.07
C GLU A 637 65.57 81.45 -68.49
N ALA A 638 65.97 80.93 -67.34
CA ALA A 638 67.28 81.20 -66.75
C ALA A 638 68.42 80.67 -67.63
N ALA A 639 68.28 79.48 -68.21
CA ALA A 639 69.25 78.90 -69.14
C ALA A 639 69.37 79.74 -70.43
N ARG A 640 68.23 80.16 -71.01
CA ARG A 640 68.20 81.04 -72.19
C ARG A 640 68.90 82.38 -71.94
N LEU A 641 68.64 83.01 -70.79
CA LEU A 641 69.28 84.28 -70.40
C LEU A 641 70.79 84.11 -70.18
N ALA A 642 71.23 82.97 -69.62
CA ALA A 642 72.65 82.66 -69.46
C ALA A 642 73.35 82.40 -70.80
N GLU A 643 72.68 81.74 -71.76
CA GLU A 643 73.19 81.56 -73.12
C GLU A 643 73.28 82.90 -73.88
N GLU A 644 72.26 83.76 -73.77
CA GLU A 644 72.26 85.10 -74.37
C GLU A 644 73.39 85.99 -73.80
N GLU A 645 73.62 85.96 -72.48
CA GLU A 645 74.74 86.67 -71.85
C GLU A 645 76.10 86.09 -72.25
N ALA A 646 76.25 84.76 -72.32
CA ALA A 646 77.47 84.11 -72.78
C ALA A 646 77.77 84.42 -74.25
N ALA A 647 76.76 84.44 -75.12
CA ALA A 647 76.89 84.82 -76.53
C ALA A 647 77.30 86.29 -76.68
N ARG A 648 76.69 87.21 -75.91
CA ARG A 648 77.07 88.63 -75.88
C ARG A 648 78.52 88.84 -75.46
N LEU A 649 78.97 88.13 -74.41
CA LEU A 649 80.36 88.19 -73.93
C LEU A 649 81.35 87.60 -74.94
N ALA A 650 80.97 86.54 -75.66
CA ALA A 650 81.77 85.96 -76.73
C ALA A 650 81.87 86.88 -77.97
N GLU A 651 80.80 87.60 -78.32
CA GLU A 651 80.83 88.62 -79.38
C GLU A 651 81.70 89.81 -78.98
N GLU A 652 81.61 90.29 -77.73
CA GLU A 652 82.46 91.36 -77.19
C GLU A 652 83.95 90.96 -77.17
N GLU A 653 84.28 89.73 -76.77
CA GLU A 653 85.65 89.21 -76.81
C GLU A 653 86.16 88.99 -78.24
N ALA A 654 85.32 88.49 -79.16
CA ALA A 654 85.68 88.35 -80.56
C ALA A 654 85.92 89.71 -81.24
N ALA A 655 85.10 90.73 -80.94
CA ALA A 655 85.30 92.09 -81.41
C ALA A 655 86.61 92.69 -80.89
N ARG A 656 86.91 92.51 -79.59
CA ARG A 656 88.16 92.95 -78.96
C ARG A 656 89.39 92.28 -79.59
N LEU A 657 89.32 90.98 -79.88
CA LEU A 657 90.39 90.23 -80.54
C LEU A 657 90.57 90.67 -82.01
N ALA A 658 89.48 90.95 -82.73
CA ALA A 658 89.54 91.48 -84.09
C ALA A 658 90.11 92.91 -84.14
N GLU A 659 89.84 93.76 -83.15
CA GLU A 659 90.47 95.08 -83.02
C GLU A 659 91.97 94.94 -82.72
N GLU A 660 92.38 94.01 -81.85
CA GLU A 660 93.79 93.74 -81.56
C GLU A 660 94.53 93.17 -82.80
N GLU A 661 93.93 92.24 -83.55
CA GLU A 661 94.51 91.68 -84.77
C GLU A 661 94.59 92.72 -85.90
N ALA A 662 93.58 93.57 -86.05
CA ALA A 662 93.61 94.70 -86.98
C ALA A 662 94.70 95.73 -86.61
N ALA A 663 94.91 95.99 -85.31
CA ALA A 663 96.00 96.85 -84.84
C ALA A 663 97.38 96.24 -85.15
N ARG A 664 97.56 94.93 -84.92
CA ARG A 664 98.81 94.21 -85.29
C ARG A 664 99.05 94.21 -86.80
N HIS A 665 98.04 93.97 -87.63
CA HIS A 665 98.20 94.03 -89.08
C HIS A 665 98.51 95.45 -89.58
N ALA A 666 97.97 96.50 -88.92
CA ALA A 666 98.33 97.88 -89.21
C ALA A 666 99.80 98.19 -88.81
N GLU A 667 100.30 97.59 -87.73
CA GLU A 667 101.71 97.70 -87.31
C GLU A 667 102.65 96.93 -88.27
N GLU A 668 102.29 95.71 -88.70
CA GLU A 668 103.05 94.95 -89.70
C GLU A 668 103.05 95.63 -91.08
N GLU A 669 101.92 96.20 -91.53
CA GLU A 669 101.89 96.95 -92.80
C GLU A 669 102.66 98.28 -92.71
N ALA A 670 102.65 98.95 -91.55
CA ALA A 670 103.50 100.11 -91.30
C ALA A 670 105.00 99.74 -91.32
N ALA A 671 105.38 98.56 -90.80
CA ALA A 671 106.73 98.03 -90.89
C ALA A 671 107.13 97.67 -92.34
N ARG A 672 106.23 97.01 -93.09
CA ARG A 672 106.45 96.68 -94.50
C ARG A 672 106.63 97.94 -95.37
N LEU A 673 105.84 98.98 -95.12
CA LEU A 673 105.94 100.30 -95.76
C LEU A 673 107.15 101.15 -95.28
N ALA A 674 107.89 100.67 -94.28
CA ALA A 674 109.21 101.19 -93.92
C ALA A 674 110.33 100.44 -94.67
N GLU A 675 110.29 99.10 -94.73
CA GLU A 675 111.24 98.29 -95.52
C GLU A 675 111.21 98.65 -97.02
N GLU A 676 110.02 98.86 -97.59
CA GLU A 676 109.84 99.21 -99.00
C GLU A 676 110.37 100.63 -99.37
N LYS A 677 110.85 101.41 -98.38
CA LYS A 677 111.47 102.73 -98.60
C LYS A 677 113.00 102.72 -98.56
N ASP A 678 113.64 101.69 -97.99
CA ASP A 678 115.10 101.63 -97.80
C ASP A 678 115.84 100.92 -98.97
N THR A 679 115.18 100.73 -100.12
CA THR A 679 115.72 100.01 -101.29
C THR A 679 115.69 100.80 -102.61
N CYS A 680 115.72 102.14 -102.56
CA CYS A 680 115.84 103.04 -103.71
C CYS A 680 117.12 103.90 -103.68
#